data_AF-A0A5A5RGG3-F1
#
_entry.id   AF-A0A5A5RGG3-F1
#
_cell.length_a   1.000
_cell.length_b   1.000
_cell.length_c   1.000
_cell.angle_alpha   90.00
_cell.angle_beta   90.00
_cell.angle_gamma   90.00
#
_symmetry.space_group_name_H-M   'P 1'
#
loop_
_entity.id
_entity.type
_entity.pdbx_description
1 polymer ?
#
loop_
_entity_poly.entity_id
_entity_poly.type
_entity_poly.pdbx_seq_one_letter_code
_entity_poly.pdbx_strand_id
1 'polypeptide(L)'
;MIMSHSPLPPPNRPQKPTLKNQAIKPTNNHQPPQQPPRSGGGNNNGGGGNNNPPQPSPWLNPENQPQPDQSASFVEYLRWMRAADYPHKDATKTQILQKAQENANYTQRLEQLNQRTQLLARDGIAFPVKSTWRIRVGGHRGPESILLPAFDALGMPYIPSSTLRGVARTQAIREIMAANNLEWKDAEKEIAAYFGDINAKEEKNKTGKVIFFDAYPLPSKNGGLEIDMANNIWSWKDDYTQYSPNPNAFFSLKEPIFLIGLRLASNCEDKKILEQVRQWLNKGLQLGIGSQVNSGYGELKPIDDNIHPDNNKNDNDSSFYRLNFELEGQLIHGYQRFTQWQWNHRRNEWQMRSAPVAEVRPTAFKSMLRYWFRVLASGVLPINEVQKIEAELFGGINPKKYGYLQVNILEGKVTQKEPRTNAQGKNDPCGEQRGTLVLSLSSETPKDKQEDVKKLAKYLLWFLADMGGIGQGARRPNYSRKTREYAPWFRGSTLYIDSEEDFWTIAKDVQGFKQQFQQRLQDFYGILDKISETNINTNNLRTVDQVSQNQWIDAADSNCQIFVCAGNEQGGKPHALAILHSDTLKITGKNGQREYDGNLCGKVSGGAKPSPVWIADLGNYQIVTVFGANLNPRQEFIRQLRSNTSPQNFAQIFPL
;
A
#
# COMPACT_ATOMS: atom_id res chain seq x y z
N MET A 1 -8.61 62.38 17.10
CA MET A 1 -8.76 62.10 15.65
C MET A 1 -7.69 61.10 15.27
N ILE A 2 -8.06 59.82 15.17
CA ILE A 2 -7.15 58.68 15.00
C ILE A 2 -7.43 58.11 13.61
N MET A 3 -6.44 58.14 12.73
CA MET A 3 -6.53 57.51 11.41
C MET A 3 -6.30 56.00 11.54
N SER A 4 -7.25 55.24 11.03
CA SER A 4 -7.20 53.78 10.88
C SER A 4 -6.21 53.39 9.79
N HIS A 5 -5.34 52.41 10.07
CA HIS A 5 -4.67 51.63 9.03
C HIS A 5 -5.23 50.21 9.07
N SER A 6 -6.02 49.88 8.06
CA SER A 6 -6.51 48.53 7.80
C SER A 6 -5.34 47.62 7.40
N PRO A 7 -5.30 46.36 7.87
CA PRO A 7 -4.31 45.40 7.41
C PRO A 7 -4.53 45.05 5.93
N LEU A 8 -3.42 44.93 5.20
CA LEU A 8 -3.37 44.61 3.78
C LEU A 8 -4.05 43.25 3.49
N PRO A 9 -4.79 43.11 2.38
CA PRO A 9 -5.38 41.85 1.97
C PRO A 9 -4.30 40.84 1.52
N PRO A 10 -4.53 39.52 1.72
CA PRO A 10 -3.60 38.48 1.30
C PRO A 10 -3.41 38.46 -0.23
N PRO A 11 -2.22 38.07 -0.72
CA PRO A 11 -1.94 38.03 -2.16
C PRO A 11 -2.87 37.04 -2.88
N ASN A 12 -3.44 37.50 -3.99
CA ASN A 12 -4.37 36.75 -4.83
C ASN A 12 -3.74 35.46 -5.39
N ARG A 13 -4.50 34.36 -5.30
CA ARG A 13 -4.26 33.07 -5.97
C ARG A 13 -4.15 33.28 -7.50
N PRO A 14 -3.18 32.68 -8.19
CA PRO A 14 -3.13 32.71 -9.65
C PRO A 14 -4.35 32.01 -10.27
N GLN A 15 -5.06 32.68 -11.18
CA GLN A 15 -6.15 32.10 -11.96
C GLN A 15 -5.62 31.08 -12.98
N LYS A 16 -6.31 29.93 -13.09
CA LYS A 16 -6.04 28.86 -14.06
C LYS A 16 -6.22 29.35 -15.51
N PRO A 17 -5.29 29.09 -16.44
CA PRO A 17 -5.53 29.26 -17.86
C PRO A 17 -6.44 28.14 -18.40
N THR A 18 -7.56 28.51 -19.02
CA THR A 18 -8.39 27.62 -19.83
C THR A 18 -7.71 27.36 -21.18
N LEU A 19 -7.31 26.11 -21.45
CA LEU A 19 -6.75 25.72 -22.74
C LEU A 19 -7.82 25.10 -23.64
N LYS A 20 -7.97 25.71 -24.83
CA LYS A 20 -8.83 25.27 -25.93
C LYS A 20 -8.30 23.96 -26.53
N ASN A 21 -9.21 23.03 -26.77
CA ASN A 21 -8.98 21.81 -27.55
C ASN A 21 -8.48 22.14 -28.96
N GLN A 22 -7.32 21.59 -29.35
CA GLN A 22 -6.99 21.39 -30.75
C GLN A 22 -6.55 19.94 -30.96
N ALA A 23 -7.31 19.26 -31.81
CA ALA A 23 -7.10 17.89 -32.24
C ALA A 23 -5.87 17.79 -33.16
N ILE A 24 -5.02 16.80 -32.93
CA ILE A 24 -3.93 16.44 -33.85
C ILE A 24 -4.24 15.06 -34.44
N LYS A 25 -4.35 15.03 -35.77
CA LYS A 25 -4.55 13.84 -36.62
C LYS A 25 -3.26 12.98 -36.70
N PRO A 26 -3.36 11.65 -36.85
CA PRO A 26 -2.22 10.78 -37.10
C PRO A 26 -1.84 10.75 -38.59
N THR A 27 -0.56 10.79 -38.90
CA THR A 27 -0.02 10.48 -40.23
C THR A 27 0.78 9.18 -40.20
N ASN A 28 0.29 8.19 -40.96
CA ASN A 28 0.96 6.97 -41.37
C ASN A 28 2.15 7.29 -42.30
N ASN A 29 3.18 6.43 -42.28
CA ASN A 29 3.88 6.03 -43.51
C ASN A 29 4.60 4.67 -43.34
N HIS A 30 4.14 3.70 -44.14
CA HIS A 30 4.87 2.55 -44.68
C HIS A 30 6.01 3.07 -45.61
N GLN A 31 7.12 2.41 -45.96
CA GLN A 31 7.52 1.01 -46.19
C GLN A 31 9.09 0.98 -46.33
N PRO A 32 9.77 -0.20 -46.44
CA PRO A 32 11.23 -0.39 -46.39
C PRO A 32 11.89 -0.50 -47.79
N PRO A 33 13.24 -0.49 -47.89
CA PRO A 33 13.93 -1.57 -48.65
C PRO A 33 15.39 -1.87 -48.15
N GLN A 34 15.82 -3.13 -48.03
CA GLN A 34 16.55 -4.01 -48.98
C GLN A 34 18.08 -4.12 -48.75
N GLN A 35 18.56 -5.36 -48.61
CA GLN A 35 19.96 -5.79 -48.84
C GLN A 35 20.28 -5.82 -50.34
N PRO A 36 21.56 -5.76 -50.76
CA PRO A 36 22.25 -6.97 -51.30
C PRO A 36 23.82 -6.92 -51.13
N PRO A 37 24.67 -7.75 -51.81
CA PRO A 37 24.92 -9.18 -51.51
C PRO A 37 26.42 -9.64 -51.51
N ARG A 38 26.65 -10.85 -50.96
CA ARG A 38 27.57 -11.98 -51.33
C ARG A 38 29.12 -11.85 -51.43
N SER A 39 29.74 -12.73 -50.62
CA SER A 39 30.68 -13.83 -50.99
C SER A 39 32.20 -13.60 -51.10
N GLY A 40 32.95 -14.37 -50.29
CA GLY A 40 34.36 -14.74 -50.51
C GLY A 40 34.87 -15.59 -49.33
N GLY A 41 34.93 -16.91 -49.49
CA GLY A 41 35.21 -17.86 -48.41
C GLY A 41 36.70 -18.18 -48.17
N GLY A 42 36.97 -18.97 -47.13
CA GLY A 42 38.24 -19.70 -46.98
C GLY A 42 38.71 -19.93 -45.54
N ASN A 43 38.38 -21.11 -45.00
CA ASN A 43 39.14 -21.96 -44.07
C ASN A 43 39.51 -21.55 -42.61
N ASN A 44 39.07 -22.43 -41.71
CA ASN A 44 39.77 -23.02 -40.56
C ASN A 44 40.52 -22.11 -39.56
N ASN A 45 39.92 -21.94 -38.38
CA ASN A 45 40.38 -22.67 -37.20
C ASN A 45 39.37 -22.62 -36.06
N GLY A 46 39.13 -23.77 -35.45
CA GLY A 46 38.29 -23.93 -34.27
C GLY A 46 38.90 -23.28 -33.02
N GLY A 47 38.04 -23.02 -32.03
CA GLY A 47 38.44 -22.52 -30.72
C GLY A 47 38.01 -21.09 -30.44
N GLY A 48 36.72 -20.79 -30.55
CA GLY A 48 36.14 -19.54 -30.08
C GLY A 48 35.01 -19.84 -29.11
N GLY A 49 35.33 -20.17 -27.87
CA GLY A 49 34.36 -20.23 -26.78
C GLY A 49 33.64 -18.88 -26.71
N ASN A 50 32.36 -18.90 -27.06
CA ASN A 50 31.51 -17.73 -27.05
C ASN A 50 31.41 -17.28 -25.58
N ASN A 51 32.24 -16.30 -25.19
CA ASN A 51 32.25 -15.66 -23.87
C ASN A 51 31.03 -14.75 -23.68
N ASN A 52 29.90 -15.09 -24.29
CA ASN A 52 28.63 -14.43 -24.03
C ASN A 52 28.07 -15.04 -22.74
N PRO A 53 27.96 -14.26 -21.66
CA PRO A 53 27.34 -14.74 -20.44
C PRO A 53 25.89 -15.13 -20.72
N PRO A 54 25.37 -16.16 -20.03
CA PRO A 54 24.03 -16.69 -20.29
C PRO A 54 22.99 -15.58 -20.18
N GLN A 55 22.05 -15.54 -21.13
CA GLN A 55 20.92 -14.61 -21.08
C GLN A 55 20.11 -14.83 -19.80
N PRO A 56 19.45 -13.78 -19.27
CA PRO A 56 18.80 -13.83 -17.95
C PRO A 56 17.75 -14.94 -17.80
N SER A 57 17.13 -15.36 -18.91
CA SER A 57 16.13 -16.42 -18.91
C SER A 57 16.22 -17.27 -20.17
N PRO A 58 16.12 -18.62 -20.05
CA PRO A 58 15.98 -19.51 -21.19
C PRO A 58 14.79 -19.15 -22.08
N TRP A 59 13.69 -18.65 -21.50
CA TRP A 59 12.50 -18.19 -22.23
C TRP A 59 12.73 -16.96 -23.10
N LEU A 60 13.84 -16.25 -22.88
CA LEU A 60 14.24 -15.10 -23.67
C LEU A 60 15.35 -15.44 -24.67
N ASN A 61 15.89 -16.67 -24.63
CA ASN A 61 16.84 -17.18 -25.60
C ASN A 61 16.08 -17.69 -26.83
N PRO A 62 16.11 -16.99 -27.97
CA PRO A 62 15.43 -17.44 -29.18
C PRO A 62 15.95 -18.81 -29.65
N GLU A 63 17.19 -19.14 -29.31
CA GLU A 63 17.86 -20.39 -29.66
C GLU A 63 17.57 -21.53 -28.69
N ASN A 64 16.95 -21.26 -27.54
CA ASN A 64 16.64 -22.28 -26.53
C ASN A 64 15.31 -21.97 -25.80
N GLN A 65 14.25 -21.72 -26.57
CA GLN A 65 12.92 -21.52 -26.01
C GLN A 65 12.43 -22.82 -25.33
N PRO A 66 12.03 -22.77 -24.05
CA PRO A 66 11.48 -23.95 -23.39
C PRO A 66 10.19 -24.40 -24.08
N GLN A 67 10.04 -25.71 -24.21
CA GLN A 67 8.88 -26.37 -24.82
C GLN A 67 8.03 -26.96 -23.68
N PRO A 68 7.11 -26.19 -23.06
CA PRO A 68 6.19 -26.76 -22.09
C PRO A 68 5.32 -27.82 -22.76
N ASP A 69 4.96 -28.84 -21.98
CA ASP A 69 4.02 -29.87 -22.45
C ASP A 69 2.71 -29.21 -22.90
N GLN A 70 2.13 -29.67 -24.01
CA GLN A 70 0.90 -29.09 -24.56
C GLN A 70 -0.30 -29.23 -23.59
N SER A 71 -0.23 -30.15 -22.63
CA SER A 71 -1.22 -30.34 -21.58
C SER A 71 -1.00 -29.45 -20.35
N ALA A 72 0.11 -28.71 -20.27
CA ALA A 72 0.43 -27.88 -19.12
C ALA A 72 -0.59 -26.75 -18.95
N SER A 73 -1.22 -26.71 -17.78
CA SER A 73 -2.14 -25.65 -17.40
C SER A 73 -1.42 -24.30 -17.27
N PHE A 74 -2.17 -23.19 -17.37
CA PHE A 74 -1.62 -21.85 -17.11
C PHE A 74 -0.94 -21.74 -15.74
N VAL A 75 -1.46 -22.45 -14.72
CA VAL A 75 -0.86 -22.47 -13.37
C VAL A 75 0.47 -23.23 -13.37
N GLU A 76 0.59 -24.31 -14.13
CA GLU A 76 1.86 -25.02 -14.31
C GLU A 76 2.86 -24.18 -15.10
N TYR A 77 2.40 -23.45 -16.13
CA TYR A 77 3.20 -22.46 -16.83
C TYR A 77 3.77 -21.41 -15.86
N LEU A 78 2.93 -20.80 -15.00
CA LEU A 78 3.39 -19.87 -13.97
C LEU A 78 4.37 -20.51 -12.96
N ARG A 79 4.22 -21.81 -12.65
CA ARG A 79 5.16 -22.54 -11.79
C ARG A 79 6.53 -22.76 -12.45
N TRP A 80 6.58 -22.86 -13.77
CA TRP A 80 7.80 -23.04 -14.56
C TRP A 80 8.53 -21.72 -14.82
N MET A 81 7.87 -20.58 -14.63
CA MET A 81 8.48 -19.24 -14.66
C MET A 81 9.24 -18.88 -13.37
N ARG A 82 9.67 -19.87 -12.57
CA ARG A 82 10.60 -19.61 -11.46
C ARG A 82 11.89 -19.06 -12.05
N ALA A 83 12.43 -18.02 -11.42
CA ALA A 83 13.82 -17.64 -11.67
C ALA A 83 14.71 -18.87 -11.41
N ALA A 84 15.75 -19.05 -12.21
CA ALA A 84 16.85 -19.91 -11.79
C ALA A 84 17.36 -19.41 -10.43
N ASP A 85 17.81 -20.30 -9.55
CA ASP A 85 18.42 -19.90 -8.27
C ASP A 85 19.67 -19.04 -8.57
N TYR A 86 19.50 -17.72 -8.56
CA TYR A 86 20.53 -16.73 -8.81
C TYR A 86 20.73 -15.86 -7.57
N PRO A 87 21.97 -15.42 -7.26
CA PRO A 87 22.25 -14.53 -6.12
C PRO A 87 21.55 -13.17 -6.19
N HIS A 88 21.01 -12.80 -7.36
CA HIS A 88 20.37 -11.53 -7.64
C HIS A 88 18.94 -11.74 -8.14
N LYS A 89 18.03 -10.83 -7.78
CA LYS A 89 16.62 -10.90 -8.22
C LYS A 89 16.55 -10.83 -9.74
N ASP A 90 16.15 -11.94 -10.36
CA ASP A 90 15.86 -11.99 -11.78
C ASP A 90 14.57 -11.23 -12.09
N ALA A 91 14.72 -10.16 -12.86
CA ALA A 91 13.61 -9.31 -13.29
C ALA A 91 12.74 -9.94 -14.40
N THR A 92 13.09 -11.13 -14.89
CA THR A 92 12.29 -11.91 -15.84
C THR A 92 10.86 -12.09 -15.34
N LYS A 93 10.65 -12.35 -14.04
CA LYS A 93 9.30 -12.47 -13.46
C LYS A 93 8.46 -11.23 -13.74
N THR A 94 8.98 -10.04 -13.44
CA THR A 94 8.29 -8.76 -13.70
C THR A 94 8.02 -8.57 -15.18
N GLN A 95 8.98 -8.89 -16.05
CA GLN A 95 8.82 -8.79 -17.50
C GLN A 95 7.70 -9.71 -18.02
N ILE A 96 7.65 -10.97 -17.57
CA ILE A 96 6.65 -11.91 -18.07
C ILE A 96 5.26 -11.55 -17.55
N LEU A 97 5.13 -11.20 -16.27
CA LEU A 97 3.86 -10.71 -15.73
C LEU A 97 3.36 -9.50 -16.54
N GLN A 98 4.26 -8.60 -16.95
CA GLN A 98 3.91 -7.41 -17.72
C GLN A 98 3.46 -7.77 -19.14
N LYS A 99 4.19 -8.66 -19.83
CA LYS A 99 3.80 -9.17 -21.14
C LYS A 99 2.42 -9.84 -21.09
N ALA A 100 2.18 -10.68 -20.09
CA ALA A 100 0.89 -11.34 -19.91
C ALA A 100 -0.24 -10.34 -19.65
N GLN A 101 -0.03 -9.31 -18.82
CA GLN A 101 -1.01 -8.23 -18.62
C GLN A 101 -1.27 -7.42 -19.90
N GLU A 102 -0.23 -6.98 -20.61
CA GLU A 102 -0.35 -6.08 -21.77
C GLU A 102 -0.99 -6.76 -22.99
N ASN A 103 -0.71 -8.05 -23.16
CA ASN A 103 -1.18 -8.86 -24.29
C ASN A 103 -2.49 -9.62 -24.02
N ALA A 104 -2.97 -9.65 -22.77
CA ALA A 104 -4.25 -10.29 -22.45
C ALA A 104 -5.40 -9.67 -23.26
N ASN A 105 -6.24 -10.51 -23.86
CA ASN A 105 -7.55 -10.14 -24.40
C ASN A 105 -8.58 -11.23 -24.08
N TYR A 106 -9.32 -11.04 -23.00
CA TYR A 106 -10.31 -12.00 -22.50
C TYR A 106 -11.74 -11.66 -22.89
N THR A 107 -11.96 -10.59 -23.65
CA THR A 107 -13.28 -9.98 -23.90
C THR A 107 -14.32 -11.00 -24.38
N GLN A 108 -14.05 -11.71 -25.48
CA GLN A 108 -14.99 -12.69 -26.06
C GLN A 108 -15.25 -13.87 -25.13
N ARG A 109 -14.21 -14.34 -24.43
CA ARG A 109 -14.34 -15.47 -23.51
C ARG A 109 -15.15 -15.11 -22.27
N LEU A 110 -14.88 -13.94 -21.70
CA LEU A 110 -15.66 -13.40 -20.58
C LEU A 110 -17.12 -13.18 -21.00
N GLU A 111 -17.38 -12.71 -22.22
CA GLU A 111 -18.75 -12.57 -22.72
C GLU A 111 -19.48 -13.92 -22.74
N GLN A 112 -18.86 -14.95 -23.30
CA GLN A 112 -19.42 -16.32 -23.29
C GLN A 112 -19.69 -16.84 -21.87
N LEU A 113 -18.75 -16.62 -20.94
CA LEU A 113 -18.86 -17.09 -19.55
C LEU A 113 -19.96 -16.34 -18.78
N ASN A 114 -20.09 -15.03 -18.98
CA ASN A 114 -21.15 -14.23 -18.38
C ASN A 114 -22.53 -14.61 -18.94
N GLN A 115 -22.66 -14.77 -20.26
CA GLN A 115 -23.90 -15.26 -20.90
C GLN A 115 -24.30 -16.63 -20.34
N ARG A 116 -23.33 -17.56 -20.21
CA ARG A 116 -23.57 -18.86 -19.59
C ARG A 116 -24.08 -18.74 -18.15
N THR A 117 -23.50 -17.84 -17.36
CA THR A 117 -23.92 -17.59 -15.97
C THR A 117 -25.36 -17.07 -15.92
N GLN A 118 -25.72 -16.13 -16.80
CA GLN A 118 -27.10 -15.63 -16.92
C GLN A 118 -28.10 -16.73 -17.29
N LEU A 119 -27.77 -17.56 -18.29
CA LEU A 119 -28.62 -18.67 -18.72
C LEU A 119 -28.80 -19.72 -17.62
N LEU A 120 -27.74 -20.04 -16.88
CA LEU A 120 -27.81 -20.99 -15.77
C LEU A 120 -28.57 -20.44 -14.56
N ALA A 121 -28.52 -19.13 -14.35
CA ALA A 121 -29.24 -18.43 -13.28
C ALA A 121 -30.64 -17.95 -13.69
N ARG A 122 -31.14 -18.29 -14.90
CA ARG A 122 -32.41 -17.84 -15.49
C ARG A 122 -33.60 -17.81 -14.54
N ASP A 123 -33.79 -18.88 -13.76
CA ASP A 123 -34.91 -19.01 -12.81
C ASP A 123 -34.52 -18.62 -11.36
N GLY A 124 -33.34 -18.00 -11.21
CA GLY A 124 -32.76 -17.52 -9.97
C GLY A 124 -32.46 -16.03 -10.02
N ILE A 125 -31.25 -15.63 -9.57
CA ILE A 125 -30.84 -14.22 -9.49
C ILE A 125 -29.43 -14.08 -10.09
N ALA A 126 -29.26 -13.13 -10.99
CA ALA A 126 -27.96 -12.68 -11.48
C ALA A 126 -27.80 -11.19 -11.19
N PHE A 127 -26.69 -10.79 -10.58
CA PHE A 127 -26.45 -9.39 -10.23
C PHE A 127 -24.96 -9.03 -10.29
N PRO A 128 -24.63 -7.80 -10.73
CA PRO A 128 -23.26 -7.35 -10.79
C PRO A 128 -22.75 -6.79 -9.45
N VAL A 129 -21.46 -7.01 -9.17
CA VAL A 129 -20.75 -6.44 -8.02
C VAL A 129 -19.41 -5.86 -8.47
N LYS A 130 -19.02 -4.70 -7.94
CA LYS A 130 -17.78 -4.00 -8.27
C LYS A 130 -16.77 -4.09 -7.12
N SER A 131 -15.52 -4.40 -7.45
CA SER A 131 -14.39 -4.29 -6.52
C SER A 131 -14.05 -2.82 -6.28
N THR A 132 -13.91 -2.40 -5.02
CA THR A 132 -13.60 -1.00 -4.66
C THR A 132 -12.13 -0.63 -4.91
N TRP A 133 -11.24 -1.63 -4.84
CA TRP A 133 -9.83 -1.48 -5.19
C TRP A 133 -9.34 -2.78 -5.84
N ARG A 134 -8.37 -3.47 -5.23
CA ARG A 134 -7.81 -4.73 -5.73
C ARG A 134 -8.42 -5.92 -5.03
N ILE A 135 -8.53 -7.05 -5.71
CA ILE A 135 -9.00 -8.30 -5.13
C ILE A 135 -8.03 -9.45 -5.41
N ARG A 136 -7.90 -10.32 -4.41
CA ARG A 136 -7.14 -11.57 -4.47
C ARG A 136 -7.91 -12.68 -3.80
N VAL A 137 -8.78 -13.33 -4.58
CA VAL A 137 -9.47 -14.54 -4.14
C VAL A 137 -8.55 -15.72 -4.33
N GLY A 138 -8.39 -16.53 -3.28
CA GLY A 138 -7.34 -17.54 -3.20
C GLY A 138 -7.40 -18.58 -4.30
N GLY A 139 -6.37 -18.60 -5.14
CA GLY A 139 -5.95 -19.75 -5.93
C GLY A 139 -4.83 -20.53 -5.23
N HIS A 140 -4.20 -21.45 -5.96
CA HIS A 140 -3.02 -22.17 -5.49
C HIS A 140 -1.90 -21.21 -5.07
N ARG A 141 -1.08 -21.58 -4.07
CA ARG A 141 0.18 -20.87 -3.80
C ARG A 141 1.05 -20.97 -5.06
N GLY A 142 1.37 -19.82 -5.64
CA GLY A 142 2.27 -19.70 -6.78
C GLY A 142 3.74 -19.80 -6.35
N PRO A 143 4.68 -19.48 -7.26
CA PRO A 143 6.09 -19.32 -6.92
C PRO A 143 6.28 -18.40 -5.70
N GLU A 144 7.26 -18.68 -4.85
CA GLU A 144 7.60 -17.90 -3.64
C GLU A 144 6.49 -17.84 -2.57
N SER A 145 5.58 -18.83 -2.55
CA SER A 145 4.45 -18.90 -1.62
C SER A 145 3.47 -17.72 -1.69
N ILE A 146 3.45 -16.98 -2.79
CA ILE A 146 2.51 -15.88 -3.00
C ILE A 146 1.15 -16.43 -3.44
N LEU A 147 0.08 -15.96 -2.79
CA LEU A 147 -1.28 -16.32 -3.18
C LEU A 147 -1.63 -15.63 -4.52
N LEU A 148 -1.88 -16.43 -5.54
CA LEU A 148 -2.38 -15.95 -6.83
C LEU A 148 -3.91 -15.81 -6.78
N PRO A 149 -4.52 -14.98 -7.66
CA PRO A 149 -5.93 -15.08 -7.95
C PRO A 149 -6.28 -16.50 -8.39
N ALA A 150 -7.52 -16.92 -8.16
CA ALA A 150 -8.04 -18.13 -8.77
C ALA A 150 -8.11 -17.96 -10.29
N PHE A 151 -7.52 -18.91 -11.01
CA PHE A 151 -7.54 -18.99 -12.46
C PHE A 151 -8.27 -20.25 -12.88
N ASP A 152 -9.12 -20.15 -13.90
CA ASP A 152 -9.68 -21.33 -14.54
C ASP A 152 -8.61 -22.05 -15.38
N ALA A 153 -8.99 -23.17 -16.01
CA ALA A 153 -8.07 -23.97 -16.82
C ALA A 153 -7.39 -23.18 -17.96
N LEU A 154 -8.01 -22.08 -18.41
CA LEU A 154 -7.50 -21.23 -19.49
C LEU A 154 -6.76 -19.98 -18.97
N GLY A 155 -6.57 -19.86 -17.66
CA GLY A 155 -5.91 -18.71 -17.07
C GLY A 155 -6.83 -17.50 -16.89
N MET A 156 -8.15 -17.67 -16.94
CA MET A 156 -9.09 -16.56 -16.68
C MET A 156 -9.26 -16.36 -15.17
N PRO A 157 -9.07 -15.13 -14.66
CA PRO A 157 -9.31 -14.86 -13.26
C PRO A 157 -10.80 -14.90 -12.93
N TYR A 158 -11.16 -15.47 -11.77
CA TYR A 158 -12.55 -15.57 -11.33
C TYR A 158 -12.67 -15.68 -9.80
N ILE A 159 -13.89 -15.60 -9.29
CA ILE A 159 -14.23 -15.93 -7.91
C ILE A 159 -14.90 -17.31 -7.91
N PRO A 160 -14.29 -18.32 -7.26
CA PRO A 160 -14.92 -19.63 -7.15
C PRO A 160 -16.27 -19.56 -6.42
N SER A 161 -17.25 -20.31 -6.92
CA SER A 161 -18.55 -20.55 -6.31
C SER A 161 -18.45 -21.00 -4.85
N SER A 162 -17.45 -21.83 -4.53
CA SER A 162 -17.15 -22.25 -3.16
C SER A 162 -16.75 -21.09 -2.25
N THR A 163 -16.02 -20.10 -2.79
CA THR A 163 -15.69 -18.87 -2.06
C THR A 163 -16.95 -18.04 -1.79
N LEU A 164 -17.79 -17.83 -2.82
CA LEU A 164 -19.05 -17.10 -2.66
C LEU A 164 -19.96 -17.76 -1.63
N ARG A 165 -20.10 -19.10 -1.69
CA ARG A 165 -20.83 -19.88 -0.69
C ARG A 165 -20.24 -19.69 0.71
N GLY A 166 -18.92 -19.76 0.85
CA GLY A 166 -18.23 -19.57 2.13
C GLY A 166 -18.45 -18.19 2.74
N VAL A 167 -18.50 -17.15 1.91
CA VAL A 167 -18.77 -15.76 2.32
C VAL A 167 -20.20 -15.62 2.83
N ALA A 168 -21.19 -16.07 2.05
CA ALA A 168 -22.60 -16.04 2.46
C ALA A 168 -22.82 -16.86 3.75
N ARG A 169 -22.20 -18.04 3.83
CA ARG A 169 -22.26 -18.92 5.00
C ARG A 169 -21.70 -18.25 6.26
N THR A 170 -20.52 -17.65 6.14
CA THR A 170 -19.85 -16.96 7.26
C THR A 170 -20.68 -15.77 7.74
N GLN A 171 -21.25 -15.01 6.82
CA GLN A 171 -22.12 -13.89 7.18
C GLN A 171 -23.40 -14.37 7.87
N ALA A 172 -24.01 -15.46 7.39
CA ALA A 172 -25.19 -16.06 8.02
C ALA A 172 -24.90 -16.49 9.46
N ILE A 173 -23.77 -17.17 9.71
CA ILE A 173 -23.36 -17.58 11.06
C ILE A 173 -23.24 -16.35 11.96
N ARG A 174 -22.54 -15.29 11.52
CA ARG A 174 -22.36 -14.07 12.30
C ARG A 174 -23.68 -13.40 12.68
N GLU A 175 -24.63 -13.32 11.73
CA GLU A 175 -25.94 -12.74 12.00
C GLU A 175 -26.75 -13.58 13.00
N ILE A 176 -26.72 -14.90 12.88
CA ILE A 176 -27.42 -15.80 13.81
C ILE A 176 -26.78 -15.77 15.21
N MET A 177 -25.44 -15.77 15.30
CA MET A 177 -24.74 -15.61 16.57
C MET A 177 -25.17 -14.31 17.26
N ALA A 178 -25.25 -13.20 16.51
CA ALA A 178 -25.64 -11.90 17.05
C ALA A 178 -27.13 -11.85 17.46
N ALA A 179 -28.03 -12.41 16.64
CA ALA A 179 -29.46 -12.39 16.90
C ALA A 179 -29.88 -13.29 18.07
N ASN A 180 -29.23 -14.46 18.20
CA ASN A 180 -29.64 -15.50 19.14
C ASN A 180 -28.65 -15.69 20.30
N ASN A 181 -27.59 -14.89 20.38
CA ASN A 181 -26.50 -15.00 21.36
C ASN A 181 -25.91 -16.43 21.41
N LEU A 182 -25.65 -17.00 20.23
CA LEU A 182 -25.13 -18.35 20.05
C LEU A 182 -23.63 -18.34 19.81
N GLU A 183 -22.98 -19.43 20.21
CA GLU A 183 -21.62 -19.75 19.79
C GLU A 183 -21.58 -20.22 18.32
N TRP A 184 -20.42 -20.09 17.68
CA TRP A 184 -20.24 -20.38 16.25
C TRP A 184 -20.79 -21.75 15.85
N LYS A 185 -20.46 -22.79 16.63
CA LYS A 185 -20.83 -24.18 16.34
C LYS A 185 -22.35 -24.42 16.37
N ASP A 186 -23.08 -23.66 17.20
CA ASP A 186 -24.53 -23.80 17.29
C ASP A 186 -25.23 -22.97 16.21
N ALA A 187 -24.74 -21.76 15.93
CA ALA A 187 -25.19 -20.97 14.80
C ALA A 187 -24.96 -21.68 13.45
N GLU A 188 -23.89 -22.47 13.31
CA GLU A 188 -23.61 -23.28 12.12
C GLU A 188 -24.68 -24.36 11.87
N LYS A 189 -25.31 -24.89 12.92
CA LYS A 189 -26.40 -25.87 12.80
C LYS A 189 -27.69 -25.22 12.28
N GLU A 190 -27.98 -24.01 12.74
CA GLU A 190 -29.18 -23.26 12.34
C GLU A 190 -29.17 -22.92 10.83
N ILE A 191 -27.99 -22.67 10.25
CA ILE A 191 -27.89 -22.39 8.81
C ILE A 191 -27.96 -23.63 7.91
N ALA A 192 -28.04 -24.84 8.48
CA ALA A 192 -28.09 -26.09 7.71
C ALA A 192 -29.30 -26.14 6.76
N ALA A 193 -30.42 -25.49 7.14
CA ALA A 193 -31.60 -25.38 6.29
C ALA A 193 -31.34 -24.62 4.97
N TYR A 194 -30.27 -23.81 4.88
CA TYR A 194 -29.89 -23.05 3.70
C TYR A 194 -28.72 -23.69 2.96
N PHE A 195 -27.65 -24.00 3.68
CA PHE A 195 -26.37 -24.42 3.10
C PHE A 195 -26.15 -25.93 3.13
N GLY A 196 -26.95 -26.69 3.87
CA GLY A 196 -26.77 -28.13 4.06
C GLY A 196 -25.68 -28.47 5.07
N ASP A 197 -25.92 -29.52 5.87
CA ASP A 197 -24.94 -30.15 6.76
C ASP A 197 -25.15 -31.67 6.77
N ILE A 198 -24.09 -32.44 6.50
CA ILE A 198 -24.14 -33.92 6.51
C ILE A 198 -24.61 -34.50 7.85
N ASN A 199 -24.42 -33.76 8.95
CA ASN A 199 -24.81 -34.13 10.31
C ASN A 199 -26.17 -33.57 10.72
N ALA A 200 -26.91 -32.92 9.81
CA ALA A 200 -28.23 -32.39 10.11
C ALA A 200 -29.20 -33.52 10.54
N LYS A 201 -29.98 -33.26 11.59
CA LYS A 201 -30.98 -34.21 12.11
C LYS A 201 -32.08 -34.52 11.09
N GLU A 202 -32.51 -33.51 10.36
CA GLU A 202 -33.54 -33.64 9.33
C GLU A 202 -32.88 -33.92 7.97
N GLU A 203 -33.30 -35.00 7.30
CA GLU A 203 -32.75 -35.41 6.00
C GLU A 203 -32.81 -34.29 4.96
N LYS A 204 -33.89 -33.50 4.96
CA LYS A 204 -34.08 -32.37 4.05
C LYS A 204 -33.01 -31.27 4.18
N ASN A 205 -32.29 -31.21 5.31
CA ASN A 205 -31.25 -30.20 5.60
C ASN A 205 -29.83 -30.75 5.38
N LYS A 206 -29.67 -31.97 4.85
CA LYS A 206 -28.34 -32.52 4.53
C LYS A 206 -27.74 -32.00 3.23
N THR A 207 -28.57 -31.46 2.33
CA THR A 207 -28.16 -30.88 1.05
C THR A 207 -28.52 -29.39 1.01
N GLY A 208 -27.59 -28.57 0.52
CA GLY A 208 -27.82 -27.14 0.36
C GLY A 208 -28.97 -26.82 -0.61
N LYS A 209 -29.65 -25.71 -0.35
CA LYS A 209 -30.85 -25.26 -1.09
C LYS A 209 -30.55 -24.25 -2.19
N VAL A 210 -29.34 -23.70 -2.22
CA VAL A 210 -28.89 -22.68 -3.18
C VAL A 210 -27.62 -23.14 -3.88
N ILE A 211 -27.62 -23.04 -5.20
CA ILE A 211 -26.48 -23.27 -6.08
C ILE A 211 -25.82 -21.91 -6.34
N PHE A 212 -24.51 -21.85 -6.09
CA PHE A 212 -23.65 -20.72 -6.40
C PHE A 212 -22.90 -21.02 -7.70
N PHE A 213 -22.88 -20.08 -8.64
CA PHE A 213 -22.04 -20.18 -9.83
C PHE A 213 -20.70 -19.46 -9.63
N ASP A 214 -19.69 -19.88 -10.38
CA ASP A 214 -18.42 -19.18 -10.45
C ASP A 214 -18.66 -17.77 -11.04
N ALA A 215 -18.06 -16.75 -10.43
CA ALA A 215 -18.24 -15.37 -10.87
C ALA A 215 -17.02 -14.90 -11.66
N TYR A 216 -17.23 -14.63 -12.95
CA TYR A 216 -16.22 -14.10 -13.84
C TYR A 216 -16.35 -12.57 -13.96
N PRO A 217 -15.25 -11.85 -14.23
CA PRO A 217 -15.32 -10.43 -14.57
C PRO A 217 -16.21 -10.19 -15.79
N LEU A 218 -16.89 -9.05 -15.84
CA LEU A 218 -17.57 -8.59 -17.03
C LEU A 218 -16.57 -8.39 -18.19
N PRO A 219 -17.03 -8.46 -19.45
CA PRO A 219 -16.15 -8.40 -20.62
C PRO A 219 -15.26 -7.16 -20.63
N SER A 220 -13.96 -7.40 -20.64
CA SER A 220 -12.92 -6.38 -20.73
C SER A 220 -11.64 -7.01 -21.26
N LYS A 221 -10.72 -6.18 -21.76
CA LYS A 221 -9.47 -6.66 -22.36
C LYS A 221 -8.70 -7.61 -21.43
N ASN A 222 -8.47 -7.25 -20.17
CA ASN A 222 -7.68 -8.07 -19.24
C ASN A 222 -8.49 -8.65 -18.07
N GLY A 223 -9.82 -8.49 -18.03
CA GLY A 223 -10.63 -8.97 -16.90
C GLY A 223 -10.25 -8.32 -15.56
N GLY A 224 -9.63 -7.14 -15.58
CA GLY A 224 -9.05 -6.49 -14.41
C GLY A 224 -7.66 -7.00 -13.99
N LEU A 225 -7.07 -7.98 -14.67
CA LEU A 225 -5.75 -8.53 -14.34
C LEU A 225 -4.66 -7.45 -14.41
N GLU A 226 -4.03 -7.16 -13.28
CA GLU A 226 -2.99 -6.15 -13.16
C GLU A 226 -1.88 -6.61 -12.21
N ILE A 227 -0.64 -6.28 -12.56
CA ILE A 227 0.51 -6.44 -11.67
C ILE A 227 0.28 -5.64 -10.39
N ASP A 228 0.66 -6.27 -9.31
CA ASP A 228 0.72 -5.69 -7.99
C ASP A 228 2.05 -6.11 -7.34
N MET A 229 2.38 -5.46 -6.23
CA MET A 229 3.60 -5.69 -5.48
C MET A 229 3.28 -5.70 -3.98
N ALA A 230 3.84 -6.69 -3.28
CA ALA A 230 3.93 -6.68 -1.83
C ALA A 230 5.39 -6.41 -1.48
N ASN A 231 5.60 -5.49 -0.56
CA ASN A 231 6.93 -5.19 -0.04
C ASN A 231 6.85 -5.14 1.48
N ASN A 232 7.46 -6.13 2.14
CA ASN A 232 7.63 -6.04 3.58
C ASN A 232 8.89 -5.22 3.84
N ILE A 233 8.71 -3.96 4.24
CA ILE A 233 9.82 -3.03 4.50
C ILE A 233 10.41 -3.29 5.89
N TRP A 234 9.55 -3.63 6.86
CA TRP A 234 9.89 -3.81 8.27
C TRP A 234 9.36 -5.14 8.79
N SER A 235 10.26 -6.01 9.24
CA SER A 235 9.90 -7.27 9.88
C SER A 235 10.49 -7.35 11.28
N TRP A 236 9.77 -8.00 12.20
CA TRP A 236 10.34 -8.47 13.45
C TRP A 236 11.31 -9.62 13.16
N LYS A 237 12.50 -9.54 13.75
CA LYS A 237 13.45 -10.64 13.88
C LYS A 237 13.80 -10.71 15.36
N ASP A 238 13.25 -11.71 16.04
CA ASP A 238 13.29 -11.83 17.49
C ASP A 238 12.72 -10.53 18.13
N ASP A 239 13.48 -9.88 19.00
CA ASP A 239 13.07 -8.64 19.68
C ASP A 239 13.44 -7.36 18.91
N TYR A 240 13.91 -7.46 17.66
CA TYR A 240 14.39 -6.32 16.88
C TYR A 240 13.65 -6.14 15.56
N THR A 241 13.43 -4.87 15.18
CA THR A 241 12.91 -4.52 13.86
C THR A 241 14.02 -4.47 12.83
N GLN A 242 13.88 -5.22 11.74
CA GLN A 242 14.81 -5.20 10.62
C GLN A 242 14.22 -4.45 9.42
N TYR A 243 14.99 -3.51 8.87
CA TYR A 243 14.70 -2.88 7.58
C TYR A 243 15.24 -3.76 6.44
N SER A 244 14.37 -4.49 5.75
CA SER A 244 14.76 -5.38 4.65
C SER A 244 13.72 -5.37 3.54
N PRO A 245 13.70 -4.31 2.69
CA PRO A 245 12.76 -4.22 1.59
C PRO A 245 12.86 -5.43 0.66
N ASN A 246 11.79 -6.21 0.60
CA ASN A 246 11.67 -7.37 -0.27
C ASN A 246 10.45 -7.20 -1.21
N PRO A 247 10.56 -6.42 -2.29
CA PRO A 247 9.47 -6.25 -3.24
C PRO A 247 9.25 -7.54 -4.03
N ASN A 248 8.00 -8.02 -4.03
CA ASN A 248 7.56 -9.23 -4.71
C ASN A 248 6.38 -8.89 -5.62
N ALA A 249 6.58 -9.03 -6.93
CA ALA A 249 5.54 -8.81 -7.93
C ALA A 249 4.61 -10.03 -8.06
N PHE A 250 3.32 -9.80 -8.25
CA PHE A 250 2.30 -10.83 -8.47
C PHE A 250 1.10 -10.27 -9.23
N PHE A 251 0.15 -11.13 -9.62
CA PHE A 251 -1.11 -10.70 -10.22
C PHE A 251 -2.20 -10.43 -9.18
N SER A 252 -2.96 -9.37 -9.42
CA SER A 252 -4.21 -9.06 -8.73
C SER A 252 -5.28 -8.74 -9.76
N LEU A 253 -6.53 -8.57 -9.32
CA LEU A 253 -7.56 -7.96 -10.16
C LEU A 253 -7.85 -6.57 -9.62
N LYS A 254 -7.69 -5.54 -10.44
CA LYS A 254 -7.93 -4.15 -10.08
C LYS A 254 -9.29 -3.70 -10.59
N GLU A 255 -10.15 -3.32 -9.65
CA GLU A 255 -11.49 -2.78 -9.87
C GLU A 255 -12.37 -3.57 -10.87
N PRO A 256 -12.32 -4.92 -10.96
CA PRO A 256 -13.23 -5.66 -11.82
C PRO A 256 -14.68 -5.51 -11.36
N ILE A 257 -15.60 -5.62 -12.32
CA ILE A 257 -17.02 -5.89 -12.05
C ILE A 257 -17.23 -7.38 -12.30
N PHE A 258 -17.80 -8.11 -11.35
CA PHE A 258 -18.15 -9.52 -11.49
C PHE A 258 -19.65 -9.70 -11.65
N LEU A 259 -20.08 -10.68 -12.45
CA LEU A 259 -21.46 -11.13 -12.46
C LEU A 259 -21.60 -12.34 -11.54
N ILE A 260 -22.41 -12.20 -10.49
CA ILE A 260 -22.74 -13.31 -9.58
C ILE A 260 -24.06 -13.92 -10.00
N GLY A 261 -24.09 -15.25 -10.15
CA GLY A 261 -25.31 -16.02 -10.38
C GLY A 261 -25.64 -16.95 -9.22
N LEU A 262 -26.90 -16.95 -8.79
CA LEU A 262 -27.46 -17.84 -7.78
C LEU A 262 -28.74 -18.48 -8.33
N ARG A 263 -29.03 -19.72 -7.94
CA ARG A 263 -30.35 -20.34 -8.17
C ARG A 263 -30.73 -21.31 -7.06
N LEU A 264 -32.01 -21.63 -6.95
CA LEU A 264 -32.44 -22.72 -6.08
C LEU A 264 -31.95 -24.07 -6.63
N ALA A 265 -31.59 -24.96 -5.71
CA ALA A 265 -31.36 -26.36 -6.02
C ALA A 265 -32.69 -27.06 -6.33
N SER A 266 -32.65 -28.17 -7.07
CA SER A 266 -33.85 -28.92 -7.48
C SER A 266 -34.69 -29.45 -6.31
N ASN A 267 -34.15 -29.48 -5.10
CA ASN A 267 -34.83 -29.90 -3.87
C ASN A 267 -35.42 -28.71 -3.07
N CYS A 268 -35.55 -27.53 -3.68
CA CYS A 268 -36.07 -26.32 -3.05
C CYS A 268 -36.83 -25.44 -4.05
N GLU A 269 -38.02 -25.00 -3.67
CA GLU A 269 -38.83 -24.03 -4.45
C GLU A 269 -39.06 -22.72 -3.67
N ASP A 270 -38.60 -22.63 -2.42
CA ASP A 270 -38.81 -21.45 -1.58
C ASP A 270 -37.88 -20.30 -1.99
N LYS A 271 -38.44 -19.34 -2.72
CA LYS A 271 -37.73 -18.14 -3.17
C LYS A 271 -37.22 -17.26 -2.01
N LYS A 272 -37.81 -17.35 -0.81
CA LYS A 272 -37.32 -16.59 0.36
C LYS A 272 -35.94 -17.05 0.81
N ILE A 273 -35.64 -18.35 0.68
CA ILE A 273 -34.31 -18.91 0.96
C ILE A 273 -33.28 -18.30 0.00
N LEU A 274 -33.61 -18.19 -1.29
CA LEU A 274 -32.70 -17.62 -2.29
C LEU A 274 -32.40 -16.14 -1.99
N GLU A 275 -33.42 -15.36 -1.65
CA GLU A 275 -33.25 -13.94 -1.32
C GLU A 275 -32.48 -13.74 -0.01
N GLN A 276 -32.73 -14.56 1.02
CA GLN A 276 -31.97 -14.50 2.27
C GLN A 276 -30.48 -14.80 2.05
N VAL A 277 -30.17 -15.83 1.24
CA VAL A 277 -28.78 -16.16 0.89
C VAL A 277 -28.12 -15.05 0.07
N ARG A 278 -28.86 -14.40 -0.84
CA ARG A 278 -28.37 -13.21 -1.57
C ARG A 278 -28.06 -12.08 -0.60
N GLN A 279 -28.91 -11.81 0.38
CA GLN A 279 -28.68 -10.75 1.37
C GLN A 279 -27.41 -11.02 2.20
N TRP A 280 -27.24 -12.25 2.70
CA TRP A 280 -26.02 -12.64 3.39
C TRP A 280 -24.78 -12.55 2.50
N LEU A 281 -24.89 -12.95 1.23
CA LEU A 281 -23.81 -12.80 0.27
C LEU A 281 -23.44 -11.33 0.08
N ASN A 282 -24.41 -10.46 -0.17
CA ASN A 282 -24.19 -9.02 -0.37
C ASN A 282 -23.48 -8.37 0.81
N LYS A 283 -23.93 -8.64 2.03
CA LYS A 283 -23.28 -8.13 3.25
C LYS A 283 -21.87 -8.70 3.43
N GLY A 284 -21.69 -10.01 3.21
CA GLY A 284 -20.38 -10.64 3.32
C GLY A 284 -19.36 -10.14 2.29
N LEU A 285 -19.81 -9.84 1.06
CA LEU A 285 -18.99 -9.26 0.00
C LEU A 285 -18.51 -7.84 0.34
N GLN A 286 -19.35 -7.05 1.02
CA GLN A 286 -18.99 -5.72 1.51
C GLN A 286 -18.00 -5.77 2.68
N LEU A 287 -18.00 -6.84 3.49
CA LEU A 287 -16.96 -7.05 4.51
C LEU A 287 -15.61 -7.47 3.90
N GLY A 288 -15.62 -7.93 2.65
CA GLY A 288 -14.45 -8.26 1.85
C GLY A 288 -14.12 -9.74 1.79
N ILE A 289 -13.56 -10.16 0.64
CA ILE A 289 -13.27 -11.55 0.32
C ILE A 289 -11.82 -11.79 -0.11
N GLY A 290 -11.34 -13.00 0.12
CA GLY A 290 -9.98 -13.39 -0.27
C GLY A 290 -8.92 -12.96 0.75
N SER A 291 -7.77 -12.51 0.26
CA SER A 291 -6.61 -12.20 1.12
C SER A 291 -6.40 -10.71 1.33
N GLN A 292 -5.89 -10.35 2.51
CA GLN A 292 -5.49 -8.98 2.87
C GLN A 292 -6.67 -7.99 2.90
N VAL A 293 -7.84 -8.47 3.30
CA VAL A 293 -9.09 -7.70 3.42
C VAL A 293 -8.93 -6.46 4.28
N ASN A 294 -8.32 -6.62 5.46
CA ASN A 294 -8.07 -5.49 6.37
C ASN A 294 -7.06 -4.46 5.84
N SER A 295 -6.51 -4.67 4.65
CA SER A 295 -5.57 -3.78 3.98
C SER A 295 -6.15 -3.23 2.67
N GLY A 296 -7.47 -3.29 2.49
CA GLY A 296 -8.20 -2.74 1.36
C GLY A 296 -8.59 -3.73 0.26
N TYR A 297 -8.13 -4.98 0.34
CA TYR A 297 -8.39 -5.92 -0.75
C TYR A 297 -9.78 -6.57 -0.66
N GLY A 298 -10.39 -6.80 -1.82
CA GLY A 298 -11.51 -7.74 -1.95
C GLY A 298 -12.86 -7.28 -1.41
N GLU A 299 -13.00 -6.03 -1.01
CA GLU A 299 -14.30 -5.40 -0.80
C GLU A 299 -15.05 -5.30 -2.13
N LEU A 300 -16.26 -5.86 -2.16
CA LEU A 300 -17.13 -5.90 -3.33
C LEU A 300 -18.48 -5.27 -2.99
N LYS A 301 -18.87 -4.24 -3.76
CA LYS A 301 -20.14 -3.54 -3.58
C LYS A 301 -21.12 -3.93 -4.70
N PRO A 302 -22.39 -4.23 -4.38
CA PRO A 302 -23.43 -4.32 -5.40
C PRO A 302 -23.47 -3.06 -6.25
N ILE A 303 -23.65 -3.22 -7.56
CA ILE A 303 -24.00 -2.10 -8.43
C ILE A 303 -25.53 -2.04 -8.42
N ASP A 304 -26.10 -1.07 -7.70
CA ASP A 304 -27.54 -0.77 -7.82
C ASP A 304 -27.76 0.18 -9.01
N ASP A 305 -28.72 -0.15 -9.88
CA ASP A 305 -29.04 0.56 -11.12
C ASP A 305 -29.47 2.03 -10.91
N ASN A 306 -29.65 2.50 -9.67
CA ASN A 306 -30.10 3.86 -9.34
C ASN A 306 -29.23 4.59 -8.29
N ILE A 307 -28.09 4.03 -7.87
CA ILE A 307 -27.28 4.62 -6.81
C ILE A 307 -25.82 4.66 -7.25
N HIS A 308 -25.35 5.86 -7.58
CA HIS A 308 -23.91 6.11 -7.73
C HIS A 308 -23.21 5.62 -6.45
N PRO A 309 -22.15 4.80 -6.54
CA PRO A 309 -21.44 4.25 -5.36
C PRO A 309 -20.87 5.34 -4.42
N ASP A 310 -20.89 6.60 -4.87
CA ASP A 310 -20.32 7.78 -4.23
C ASP A 310 -21.31 8.49 -3.28
N ASN A 311 -22.63 8.18 -3.33
CA ASN A 311 -23.66 8.88 -2.55
C ASN A 311 -24.15 8.12 -1.30
N ASN A 312 -23.66 6.91 -1.04
CA ASN A 312 -24.04 6.16 0.14
C ASN A 312 -23.29 6.68 1.38
N LYS A 313 -23.83 7.77 1.97
CA LYS A 313 -24.01 7.82 3.43
C LYS A 313 -25.04 6.75 3.80
N ASN A 314 -24.73 5.47 3.60
CA ASN A 314 -25.62 4.41 4.07
C ASN A 314 -25.47 4.30 5.58
N ASP A 315 -26.59 4.27 6.30
CA ASP A 315 -26.69 3.96 7.74
C ASP A 315 -26.08 2.58 8.13
N ASN A 316 -25.57 1.81 7.17
CA ASN A 316 -24.87 0.53 7.35
C ASN A 316 -23.35 0.61 7.10
N ASP A 317 -22.78 1.81 6.93
CA ASP A 317 -21.34 1.96 6.81
C ASP A 317 -20.67 1.69 8.17
N SER A 318 -19.98 0.56 8.29
CA SER A 318 -19.21 0.19 9.48
C SER A 318 -17.95 1.03 9.66
N SER A 319 -17.69 1.99 8.76
CA SER A 319 -16.61 2.95 8.92
C SER A 319 -16.88 3.89 10.08
N PHE A 320 -15.83 4.14 10.86
CA PHE A 320 -15.88 5.03 12.01
C PHE A 320 -15.05 6.30 11.80
N TYR A 321 -14.20 6.35 10.76
CA TYR A 321 -13.57 7.59 10.28
C TYR A 321 -13.46 7.62 8.76
N ARG A 322 -13.65 8.83 8.21
CA ARG A 322 -13.44 9.17 6.80
C ARG A 322 -12.68 10.47 6.74
N LEU A 323 -11.60 10.50 5.97
CA LEU A 323 -10.71 11.66 5.93
C LEU A 323 -10.18 11.89 4.52
N ASN A 324 -10.41 13.08 3.99
CA ASN A 324 -9.81 13.46 2.71
C ASN A 324 -8.33 13.75 2.91
N PHE A 325 -7.53 13.31 1.96
CA PHE A 325 -6.10 13.56 1.97
C PHE A 325 -5.59 13.94 0.59
N GLU A 326 -4.50 14.70 0.60
CA GLU A 326 -3.66 14.96 -0.55
C GLU A 326 -2.21 14.59 -0.22
N LEU A 327 -1.47 14.11 -1.22
CA LEU A 327 -0.06 13.78 -1.09
C LEU A 327 0.70 14.42 -2.24
N GLU A 328 1.76 15.14 -1.91
CA GLU A 328 2.60 15.85 -2.88
C GLU A 328 4.05 15.34 -2.83
N GLY A 329 4.74 15.38 -3.98
CA GLY A 329 6.16 15.09 -4.11
C GLY A 329 6.42 13.73 -4.75
N GLN A 330 7.18 12.89 -4.06
CA GLN A 330 7.44 11.53 -4.50
C GLN A 330 6.32 10.59 -4.02
N LEU A 331 5.52 10.11 -4.97
CA LEU A 331 4.22 9.51 -4.70
C LEU A 331 4.30 8.11 -4.08
N ILE A 332 3.13 7.57 -3.68
CA ILE A 332 3.00 6.13 -3.41
C ILE A 332 3.14 5.40 -4.74
N HIS A 333 4.07 4.46 -4.80
CA HIS A 333 4.27 3.59 -5.97
C HIS A 333 3.67 2.22 -5.75
N GLY A 334 2.99 1.71 -6.77
CA GLY A 334 2.40 0.39 -6.74
C GLY A 334 3.30 -0.73 -7.21
N TYR A 335 4.00 -0.56 -8.33
CA TYR A 335 4.99 -1.53 -8.80
C TYR A 335 6.05 -0.84 -9.66
N GLN A 336 7.11 -1.59 -9.96
CA GLN A 336 8.15 -1.18 -10.91
C GLN A 336 7.85 -1.81 -12.26
N ARG A 337 7.52 -0.97 -13.26
CA ARG A 337 7.30 -1.42 -14.64
C ARG A 337 8.62 -1.77 -15.28
N PHE A 338 8.71 -2.93 -15.92
CA PHE A 338 9.86 -3.30 -16.75
C PHE A 338 9.89 -2.42 -18.00
N THR A 339 11.06 -1.85 -18.32
CA THR A 339 11.26 -1.08 -19.56
C THR A 339 12.17 -1.81 -20.53
N GLN A 340 13.40 -2.15 -20.11
CA GLN A 340 14.34 -2.90 -20.95
C GLN A 340 15.41 -3.61 -20.12
N TRP A 341 16.05 -4.60 -20.74
CA TRP A 341 17.31 -5.16 -20.25
C TRP A 341 18.47 -4.26 -20.67
N GLN A 342 19.41 -4.04 -19.77
CA GLN A 342 20.64 -3.30 -20.04
C GLN A 342 21.84 -4.06 -19.49
N TRP A 343 22.85 -4.24 -20.32
CA TRP A 343 24.12 -4.84 -19.90
C TRP A 343 24.91 -3.87 -19.03
N ASN A 344 25.38 -4.32 -17.87
CA ASN A 344 26.24 -3.56 -16.98
C ASN A 344 27.68 -4.06 -17.04
N HIS A 345 28.51 -3.40 -17.85
CA HIS A 345 29.93 -3.75 -18.01
C HIS A 345 30.72 -3.75 -16.69
N ARG A 346 30.35 -2.94 -15.68
CA ARG A 346 31.09 -2.87 -14.40
C ARG A 346 30.82 -4.07 -13.51
N ARG A 347 29.64 -4.67 -13.62
CA ARG A 347 29.23 -5.84 -12.84
C ARG A 347 29.22 -7.13 -13.65
N ASN A 348 29.52 -7.03 -14.95
CA ASN A 348 29.49 -8.14 -15.89
C ASN A 348 28.16 -8.92 -15.83
N GLU A 349 27.04 -8.19 -15.74
CA GLU A 349 25.71 -8.77 -15.58
C GLU A 349 24.63 -7.97 -16.33
N TRP A 350 23.53 -8.64 -16.69
CA TRP A 350 22.31 -8.00 -17.18
C TRP A 350 21.50 -7.38 -16.03
N GLN A 351 21.00 -6.17 -16.23
CA GLN A 351 20.16 -5.46 -15.26
C GLN A 351 18.86 -5.00 -15.89
N MET A 352 17.76 -5.10 -15.13
CA MET A 352 16.49 -4.50 -15.53
C MET A 352 16.54 -2.99 -15.32
N ARG A 353 16.14 -2.25 -16.36
CA ARG A 353 15.66 -0.89 -16.22
C ARG A 353 14.18 -0.92 -15.91
N SER A 354 13.77 -0.08 -14.97
CA SER A 354 12.38 0.01 -14.55
C SER A 354 11.94 1.46 -14.36
N ALA A 355 10.63 1.65 -14.39
CA ALA A 355 9.97 2.91 -14.08
C ALA A 355 8.93 2.68 -12.98
N PRO A 356 8.93 3.48 -11.90
CA PRO A 356 7.91 3.37 -10.87
C PRO A 356 6.54 3.75 -11.45
N VAL A 357 5.50 3.02 -11.04
CA VAL A 357 4.10 3.32 -11.37
C VAL A 357 3.42 3.83 -10.12
N ALA A 358 3.00 5.10 -10.12
CA ALA A 358 2.28 5.69 -8.99
C ALA A 358 0.86 5.12 -8.87
N GLU A 359 0.45 4.82 -7.64
CA GLU A 359 -0.88 4.32 -7.29
C GLU A 359 -1.21 4.70 -5.85
N VAL A 360 -2.44 5.13 -5.58
CA VAL A 360 -2.91 5.36 -4.22
C VAL A 360 -3.24 4.01 -3.58
N ARG A 361 -2.66 3.71 -2.41
CA ARG A 361 -2.72 2.38 -1.80
C ARG A 361 -3.12 2.40 -0.33
N PRO A 362 -4.22 1.73 0.08
CA PRO A 362 -4.58 1.57 1.49
C PRO A 362 -3.46 0.89 2.31
N THR A 363 -2.71 -0.02 1.69
CA THR A 363 -1.55 -0.69 2.32
C THR A 363 -0.45 0.27 2.74
N ALA A 364 -0.27 1.41 2.04
CA ALA A 364 0.72 2.42 2.42
C ALA A 364 0.31 3.11 3.73
N PHE A 365 -0.96 3.52 3.85
CA PHE A 365 -1.52 4.11 5.08
C PHE A 365 -1.46 3.13 6.24
N LYS A 366 -1.91 1.89 6.04
CA LYS A 366 -1.88 0.86 7.09
C LYS A 366 -0.46 0.58 7.59
N SER A 367 0.51 0.52 6.68
CA SER A 367 1.91 0.29 7.03
C SER A 367 2.49 1.44 7.86
N MET A 368 2.11 2.68 7.55
CA MET A 368 2.59 3.86 8.27
C MET A 368 1.89 4.07 9.62
N LEU A 369 0.59 3.76 9.73
CA LEU A 369 -0.09 3.69 11.04
C LEU A 369 0.57 2.64 11.94
N ARG A 370 0.87 1.46 11.39
CA ARG A 370 1.59 0.38 12.08
C ARG A 370 3.00 0.80 12.50
N TYR A 371 3.70 1.54 11.65
CA TYR A 371 5.04 2.07 11.95
C TYR A 371 4.99 3.04 13.14
N TRP A 372 4.13 4.06 13.09
CA TRP A 372 4.03 5.05 14.16
C TRP A 372 3.51 4.46 15.47
N PHE A 373 2.58 3.49 15.41
CA PHE A 373 2.20 2.70 16.58
C PHE A 373 3.43 2.06 17.22
N ARG A 374 4.24 1.35 16.43
CA ARG A 374 5.42 0.65 16.93
C ARG A 374 6.44 1.62 17.53
N VAL A 375 6.70 2.74 16.87
CA VAL A 375 7.64 3.77 17.33
C VAL A 375 7.23 4.26 18.72
N LEU A 376 5.97 4.66 18.89
CA LEU A 376 5.47 5.23 20.14
C LEU A 376 5.33 4.18 21.25
N ALA A 377 4.75 3.01 20.94
CA ALA A 377 4.52 1.95 21.91
C ALA A 377 5.82 1.35 22.45
N SER A 378 6.86 1.20 21.61
CA SER A 378 8.15 0.62 22.05
C SER A 378 8.89 1.47 23.09
N GLY A 379 8.59 2.77 23.16
CA GLY A 379 9.16 3.66 24.16
C GLY A 379 8.64 3.42 25.58
N VAL A 380 7.47 2.79 25.71
CA VAL A 380 6.74 2.69 26.98
C VAL A 380 6.29 1.27 27.34
N LEU A 381 6.26 0.35 26.37
CA LEU A 381 5.92 -1.06 26.58
C LEU A 381 7.11 -2.00 26.28
N PRO A 382 7.19 -3.16 26.96
CA PRO A 382 8.04 -4.27 26.53
C PRO A 382 7.78 -4.71 25.08
N ILE A 383 8.83 -5.10 24.35
CA ILE A 383 8.74 -5.42 22.91
C ILE A 383 7.79 -6.58 22.61
N ASN A 384 7.75 -7.60 23.47
CA ASN A 384 6.81 -8.73 23.34
C ASN A 384 5.35 -8.27 23.38
N GLU A 385 5.01 -7.31 24.26
CA GLU A 385 3.66 -6.71 24.31
C GLU A 385 3.38 -5.85 23.07
N VAL A 386 4.37 -5.08 22.60
CA VAL A 386 4.24 -4.30 21.35
C VAL A 386 3.94 -5.23 20.17
N GLN A 387 4.67 -6.35 20.03
CA GLN A 387 4.46 -7.32 18.96
C GLN A 387 3.06 -7.94 19.01
N LYS A 388 2.59 -8.30 20.21
CA LYS A 388 1.25 -8.85 20.44
C LYS A 388 0.16 -7.86 20.01
N ILE A 389 0.20 -6.64 20.55
CA ILE A 389 -0.80 -5.60 20.26
C ILE A 389 -0.72 -5.16 18.80
N GLU A 390 0.48 -5.06 18.21
CA GLU A 390 0.66 -4.76 16.79
C GLU A 390 -0.03 -5.82 15.91
N ALA A 391 0.10 -7.10 16.26
CA ALA A 391 -0.56 -8.19 15.55
C ALA A 391 -2.08 -8.19 15.74
N GLU A 392 -2.57 -7.83 16.93
CA GLU A 392 -4.01 -7.68 17.21
C GLU A 392 -4.63 -6.50 16.47
N LEU A 393 -3.96 -5.35 16.42
CA LEU A 393 -4.47 -4.16 15.73
C LEU A 393 -4.39 -4.28 14.20
N PHE A 394 -3.23 -4.65 13.66
CA PHE A 394 -2.96 -4.55 12.23
C PHE A 394 -2.96 -5.90 11.50
N GLY A 395 -2.97 -7.00 12.24
CA GLY A 395 -2.81 -8.36 11.73
C GLY A 395 -1.35 -8.81 11.71
N GLY A 396 -1.14 -10.11 11.72
CA GLY A 396 0.17 -10.75 11.78
C GLY A 396 0.18 -12.10 11.08
N ILE A 397 1.36 -12.53 10.63
CA ILE A 397 1.57 -13.88 10.09
C ILE A 397 1.95 -14.83 11.24
N ASN A 398 2.83 -14.38 12.14
CA ASN A 398 3.31 -15.10 13.31
C ASN A 398 3.24 -14.18 14.54
N PRO A 399 2.25 -14.37 15.45
CA PRO A 399 1.11 -15.27 15.34
C PRO A 399 0.15 -14.82 14.22
N LYS A 400 -0.59 -15.78 13.65
CA LYS A 400 -1.59 -15.49 12.61
C LYS A 400 -2.76 -14.74 13.24
N LYS A 401 -2.90 -13.46 12.90
CA LYS A 401 -3.99 -12.58 13.36
C LYS A 401 -4.54 -11.81 12.16
N TYR A 402 -5.87 -11.69 12.07
CA TYR A 402 -6.53 -10.93 11.01
C TYR A 402 -6.37 -9.42 11.22
N GLY A 403 -6.37 -8.95 12.47
CA GLY A 403 -6.25 -7.54 12.84
C GLY A 403 -7.61 -6.88 13.11
N TYR A 404 -7.68 -5.94 14.03
CA TYR A 404 -8.89 -5.17 14.36
C TYR A 404 -9.17 -4.05 13.37
N LEU A 405 -8.13 -3.43 12.79
CA LEU A 405 -8.27 -2.27 11.94
C LEU A 405 -8.32 -2.65 10.45
N GLN A 406 -9.37 -2.21 9.77
CA GLN A 406 -9.47 -2.19 8.31
C GLN A 406 -9.14 -0.79 7.78
N VAL A 407 -8.33 -0.74 6.73
CA VAL A 407 -7.90 0.50 6.09
C VAL A 407 -8.25 0.41 4.61
N ASN A 408 -9.15 1.30 4.17
CA ASN A 408 -9.63 1.42 2.81
C ASN A 408 -9.34 2.82 2.26
N ILE A 409 -9.36 2.97 0.93
CA ILE A 409 -9.32 4.29 0.28
C ILE A 409 -10.43 4.33 -0.75
N LEU A 410 -11.25 5.37 -0.68
CA LEU A 410 -12.22 5.72 -1.70
C LEU A 410 -11.62 6.76 -2.63
N GLU A 411 -11.98 6.69 -3.91
CA GLU A 411 -11.60 7.67 -4.94
C GLU A 411 -10.10 7.97 -5.06
N GLY A 412 -9.25 7.01 -4.66
CA GLY A 412 -7.81 7.14 -4.69
C GLY A 412 -7.29 7.31 -6.12
N LYS A 413 -6.67 8.45 -6.43
CA LYS A 413 -6.13 8.72 -7.77
C LYS A 413 -4.87 9.57 -7.77
N VAL A 414 -4.07 9.37 -8.83
CA VAL A 414 -2.95 10.24 -9.19
C VAL A 414 -3.53 11.43 -9.96
N THR A 415 -3.51 12.62 -9.36
CA THR A 415 -4.01 13.85 -9.99
C THR A 415 -2.94 14.52 -10.85
N GLN A 416 -1.68 14.38 -10.46
CA GLN A 416 -0.53 14.91 -11.19
C GLN A 416 0.58 13.86 -11.22
N LYS A 417 1.07 13.52 -12.41
CA LYS A 417 2.19 12.57 -12.55
C LYS A 417 3.48 13.20 -12.06
N GLU A 418 4.36 12.38 -11.50
CA GLU A 418 5.72 12.80 -11.17
C GLU A 418 6.49 13.30 -12.40
N PRO A 419 7.42 14.24 -12.23
CA PRO A 419 8.28 14.73 -13.29
C PRO A 419 9.02 13.63 -14.06
N ARG A 420 9.19 13.84 -15.37
CA ARG A 420 10.06 12.98 -16.18
C ARG A 420 11.49 12.98 -15.63
N THR A 421 12.15 11.83 -15.66
CA THR A 421 13.51 11.66 -15.13
C THR A 421 14.62 12.20 -16.05
N ASN A 422 14.26 12.80 -17.18
CA ASN A 422 15.18 13.43 -18.13
C ASN A 422 15.18 14.96 -17.97
N ALA A 423 16.06 15.65 -18.71
CA ALA A 423 16.19 17.11 -18.66
C ALA A 423 14.86 17.85 -18.94
N GLN A 424 14.00 17.30 -19.81
CA GLN A 424 12.70 17.89 -20.13
C GLN A 424 11.76 17.91 -18.93
N GLY A 425 11.90 16.97 -18.00
CA GLY A 425 11.08 16.91 -16.79
C GLY A 425 11.41 17.96 -15.74
N LYS A 426 12.47 18.74 -15.92
CA LYS A 426 12.87 19.78 -14.97
C LYS A 426 11.78 20.82 -14.72
N ASN A 427 10.99 21.12 -15.75
CA ASN A 427 9.88 22.08 -15.68
C ASN A 427 8.54 21.42 -15.38
N ASP A 428 8.47 20.09 -15.30
CA ASP A 428 7.24 19.41 -14.91
C ASP A 428 6.87 19.78 -13.45
N PRO A 429 5.58 19.84 -13.12
CA PRO A 429 5.11 20.00 -11.74
C PRO A 429 5.44 18.76 -10.90
N CYS A 430 5.44 18.93 -9.57
CA CYS A 430 5.57 17.83 -8.61
C CYS A 430 4.43 16.81 -8.78
N GLY A 431 4.65 15.58 -8.32
CA GLY A 431 3.59 14.56 -8.34
C GLY A 431 2.54 14.86 -7.26
N GLU A 432 1.27 14.55 -7.57
CA GLU A 432 0.16 14.67 -6.62
C GLU A 432 -0.77 13.44 -6.66
N GLN A 433 -1.23 13.04 -5.47
CA GLN A 433 -2.22 12.02 -5.23
C GLN A 433 -3.29 12.54 -4.27
N ARG A 434 -4.51 12.03 -4.39
CA ARG A 434 -5.58 12.31 -3.42
C ARG A 434 -6.52 11.12 -3.26
N GLY A 435 -7.31 11.15 -2.20
CA GLY A 435 -8.41 10.22 -1.97
C GLY A 435 -9.05 10.45 -0.61
N THR A 436 -9.97 9.57 -0.23
CA THR A 436 -10.59 9.55 1.09
C THR A 436 -10.13 8.29 1.81
N LEU A 437 -9.36 8.45 2.88
CA LEU A 437 -9.00 7.36 3.79
C LEU A 437 -10.23 6.96 4.61
N VAL A 438 -10.50 5.67 4.68
CA VAL A 438 -11.62 5.12 5.46
C VAL A 438 -11.10 4.08 6.43
N LEU A 439 -11.44 4.24 7.70
CA LEU A 439 -11.12 3.31 8.77
C LEU A 439 -12.39 2.62 9.28
N SER A 440 -12.36 1.30 9.32
CA SER A 440 -13.46 0.45 9.82
C SER A 440 -12.92 -0.60 10.78
N LEU A 441 -13.79 -1.10 11.65
CA LEU A 441 -13.44 -2.23 12.52
C LEU A 441 -13.67 -3.53 11.78
N SER A 442 -12.73 -4.46 11.91
CA SER A 442 -12.91 -5.81 11.40
C SER A 442 -13.84 -6.60 12.34
N SER A 443 -14.39 -7.69 11.82
CA SER A 443 -15.19 -8.65 12.58
C SER A 443 -14.46 -9.30 13.76
N GLU A 444 -13.14 -9.21 13.80
CA GLU A 444 -12.31 -9.79 14.87
C GLU A 444 -12.18 -8.87 16.08
N THR A 445 -12.68 -7.63 16.00
CA THR A 445 -12.55 -6.65 17.07
C THR A 445 -13.49 -7.00 18.22
N PRO A 446 -12.97 -7.27 19.44
CA PRO A 446 -13.80 -7.52 20.61
C PRO A 446 -14.72 -6.34 20.91
N LYS A 447 -15.98 -6.60 21.28
CA LYS A 447 -17.00 -5.57 21.52
C LYS A 447 -16.57 -4.55 22.57
N ASP A 448 -15.93 -5.01 23.62
CA ASP A 448 -15.39 -4.23 24.74
C ASP A 448 -14.19 -3.35 24.34
N LYS A 449 -13.45 -3.71 23.28
CA LYS A 449 -12.28 -2.94 22.81
C LYS A 449 -12.59 -1.97 21.65
N GLN A 450 -13.80 -1.98 21.11
CA GLN A 450 -14.13 -1.21 19.89
C GLN A 450 -13.86 0.29 20.04
N GLU A 451 -14.36 0.93 21.09
CA GLU A 451 -14.23 2.38 21.27
C GLU A 451 -12.78 2.82 21.51
N ASP A 452 -12.01 2.02 22.26
CA ASP A 452 -10.59 2.31 22.50
C ASP A 452 -9.77 2.13 21.22
N VAL A 453 -10.03 1.08 20.42
CA VAL A 453 -9.37 0.90 19.12
C VAL A 453 -9.69 2.04 18.16
N LYS A 454 -10.95 2.52 18.13
CA LYS A 454 -11.32 3.70 17.32
C LYS A 454 -10.53 4.93 17.77
N LYS A 455 -10.50 5.24 19.07
CA LYS A 455 -9.75 6.40 19.60
C LYS A 455 -8.27 6.29 19.30
N LEU A 456 -7.66 5.13 19.56
CA LEU A 456 -6.24 4.88 19.27
C LEU A 456 -5.92 5.14 17.79
N ALA A 457 -6.77 4.65 16.88
CA ALA A 457 -6.61 4.87 15.44
C ALA A 457 -6.72 6.35 15.05
N LYS A 458 -7.59 7.14 15.70
CA LYS A 458 -7.72 8.59 15.48
C LYS A 458 -6.42 9.32 15.84
N TYR A 459 -5.84 9.03 17.00
CA TYR A 459 -4.56 9.62 17.42
C TYR A 459 -3.39 9.18 16.53
N LEU A 460 -3.33 7.89 16.14
CA LEU A 460 -2.31 7.41 15.19
C LEU A 460 -2.38 8.11 13.84
N LEU A 461 -3.59 8.42 13.36
CA LEU A 461 -3.78 9.15 12.11
C LEU A 461 -3.31 10.61 12.24
N TRP A 462 -3.52 11.23 13.40
CA TRP A 462 -2.97 12.56 13.71
C TRP A 462 -1.43 12.54 13.66
N PHE A 463 -0.78 11.61 14.37
CA PHE A 463 0.68 11.47 14.33
C PHE A 463 1.22 11.19 12.92
N LEU A 464 0.54 10.35 12.15
CA LEU A 464 0.91 10.05 10.77
C LEU A 464 0.95 11.31 9.89
N ALA A 465 -0.02 12.20 10.04
CA ALA A 465 -0.07 13.43 9.27
C ALA A 465 0.97 14.45 9.73
N ASP A 466 1.13 14.62 11.04
CA ASP A 466 1.90 15.73 11.59
C ASP A 466 3.38 15.40 11.84
N MET A 467 3.73 14.14 12.08
CA MET A 467 5.12 13.67 12.21
C MET A 467 5.70 13.13 10.90
N GLY A 468 4.82 13.04 9.88
CA GLY A 468 5.14 12.79 8.49
C GLY A 468 4.90 11.37 8.02
N GLY A 469 4.85 11.27 6.69
CA GLY A 469 5.28 10.10 5.96
C GLY A 469 4.19 9.23 5.33
N ILE A 470 4.00 9.40 4.03
CA ILE A 470 3.46 8.41 3.08
C ILE A 470 4.14 8.71 1.73
N GLY A 471 4.40 7.69 0.90
CA GLY A 471 5.06 7.86 -0.40
C GLY A 471 6.57 7.56 -0.37
N GLN A 472 7.23 7.71 -1.52
CA GLN A 472 8.65 7.40 -1.62
C GLN A 472 9.50 8.49 -0.95
N GLY A 473 10.38 8.11 -0.02
CA GLY A 473 11.20 9.12 0.68
C GLY A 473 10.47 9.86 1.79
N ALA A 474 9.36 9.30 2.27
CA ALA A 474 8.49 9.76 3.36
C ALA A 474 9.16 10.28 4.64
N ARG A 475 10.46 10.00 4.87
CA ARG A 475 11.22 10.60 5.99
C ARG A 475 11.51 12.09 5.81
N ARG A 476 11.21 12.66 4.64
CA ARG A 476 11.50 14.03 4.26
C ARG A 476 10.24 14.66 3.67
N PRO A 477 9.99 15.95 3.94
CA PRO A 477 8.93 16.67 3.23
C PRO A 477 9.28 16.75 1.75
N ASN A 478 8.29 17.01 0.91
CA ASN A 478 8.51 17.35 -0.49
C ASN A 478 9.39 18.60 -0.61
N TYR A 479 10.43 18.56 -1.44
CA TYR A 479 11.29 19.70 -1.70
C TYR A 479 11.86 19.70 -3.11
N SER A 480 12.10 20.89 -3.66
CA SER A 480 12.61 21.08 -5.01
C SER A 480 14.11 20.83 -5.10
N ARG A 481 14.52 20.21 -6.21
CA ARG A 481 15.91 19.99 -6.61
C ARG A 481 16.17 20.50 -8.03
N LYS A 482 15.32 21.37 -8.54
CA LYS A 482 15.45 21.95 -9.89
C LYS A 482 16.74 22.77 -10.07
N THR A 483 17.45 23.11 -9.00
CA THR A 483 18.78 23.73 -9.11
C THR A 483 19.88 22.77 -9.55
N ARG A 484 19.66 21.45 -9.53
CA ARG A 484 20.64 20.46 -9.99
C ARG A 484 20.59 20.25 -11.51
N GLU A 485 21.64 19.63 -12.04
CA GLU A 485 21.75 19.28 -13.47
C GLU A 485 20.96 18.02 -13.84
N TYR A 486 20.69 17.14 -12.87
CA TYR A 486 20.07 15.85 -13.10
C TYR A 486 18.94 15.54 -12.11
N ALA A 487 17.98 14.76 -12.61
CA ALA A 487 16.85 14.21 -11.87
C ALA A 487 17.29 13.35 -10.66
N PRO A 488 16.42 13.12 -9.67
CA PRO A 488 15.04 13.59 -9.60
C PRO A 488 14.93 15.07 -9.21
N TRP A 489 13.93 15.73 -9.81
CA TRP A 489 13.68 17.17 -9.69
C TRP A 489 12.96 17.55 -8.40
N PHE A 490 12.30 16.60 -7.75
CA PHE A 490 11.73 16.71 -6.41
C PHE A 490 12.13 15.48 -5.60
N ARG A 491 12.14 15.60 -4.27
CA ARG A 491 12.45 14.53 -3.33
C ARG A 491 11.58 14.67 -2.09
N GLY A 492 11.37 13.54 -1.41
CA GLY A 492 10.51 13.49 -0.23
C GLY A 492 9.04 13.59 -0.61
N SER A 493 8.18 13.57 0.40
CA SER A 493 6.74 13.60 0.21
C SER A 493 6.06 14.27 1.41
N THR A 494 4.98 15.02 1.13
CA THR A 494 4.21 15.72 2.16
C THR A 494 2.76 15.25 2.07
N LEU A 495 2.21 14.83 3.21
CA LEU A 495 0.82 14.41 3.35
C LEU A 495 0.02 15.57 3.96
N TYR A 496 -1.14 15.84 3.39
CA TYR A 496 -2.08 16.83 3.87
C TYR A 496 -3.40 16.15 4.21
N ILE A 497 -4.00 16.54 5.32
CA ILE A 497 -5.36 16.17 5.70
C ILE A 497 -6.27 17.36 5.39
N ASP A 498 -7.40 17.09 4.73
CA ASP A 498 -8.47 18.04 4.53
C ASP A 498 -9.69 17.63 5.38
N SER A 499 -9.94 18.39 6.45
CA SER A 499 -11.04 18.14 7.38
C SER A 499 -11.49 19.41 8.07
N GLU A 500 -12.80 19.53 8.28
CA GLU A 500 -13.42 20.62 9.02
C GLU A 500 -13.51 20.35 10.53
N GLU A 501 -13.20 19.12 11.01
CA GLU A 501 -13.23 18.86 12.46
C GLU A 501 -12.05 19.55 13.17
N ASP A 502 -12.35 20.26 14.26
CA ASP A 502 -11.37 20.92 15.13
C ASP A 502 -10.24 20.00 15.59
N PHE A 503 -10.50 18.69 15.70
CA PHE A 503 -9.49 17.72 16.10
C PHE A 503 -8.24 17.76 15.22
N TRP A 504 -8.41 17.99 13.91
CA TRP A 504 -7.33 18.02 12.91
C TRP A 504 -6.67 19.39 12.77
N THR A 505 -7.25 20.42 13.38
CA THR A 505 -6.67 21.76 13.34
C THR A 505 -5.39 21.80 14.15
N ILE A 506 -4.29 22.18 13.52
CA ILE A 506 -3.00 22.39 14.19
C ILE A 506 -2.86 23.82 14.69
N ALA A 507 -2.18 24.00 15.83
CA ALA A 507 -1.88 25.33 16.36
C ALA A 507 -1.08 26.17 15.34
N LYS A 508 -1.16 27.51 15.42
CA LYS A 508 -0.47 28.38 14.45
C LYS A 508 1.00 28.64 14.81
N ASP A 509 1.38 28.39 16.05
CA ASP A 509 2.71 28.67 16.58
C ASP A 509 3.33 27.45 17.29
N VAL A 510 4.65 27.54 17.50
CA VAL A 510 5.49 26.49 18.08
C VAL A 510 5.05 26.08 19.49
N GLN A 511 4.61 27.03 20.32
CA GLN A 511 4.26 26.74 21.72
C GLN A 511 2.87 26.11 21.83
N GLY A 512 1.90 26.63 21.08
CA GLY A 512 0.58 26.03 20.97
C GLY A 512 0.66 24.61 20.42
N PHE A 513 1.50 24.37 19.41
CA PHE A 513 1.67 23.03 18.87
C PHE A 513 2.35 22.09 19.87
N LYS A 514 3.34 22.57 20.62
CA LYS A 514 3.95 21.79 21.71
C LYS A 514 2.89 21.29 22.69
N GLN A 515 2.05 22.18 23.20
CA GLN A 515 0.99 21.81 24.15
C GLN A 515 0.02 20.80 23.53
N GLN A 516 -0.41 21.06 22.29
CA GLN A 516 -1.29 20.17 21.55
C GLN A 516 -0.68 18.77 21.37
N PHE A 517 0.56 18.69 20.90
CA PHE A 517 1.27 17.42 20.70
C PHE A 517 1.41 16.64 22.01
N GLN A 518 1.83 17.30 23.08
CA GLN A 518 2.00 16.67 24.39
C GLN A 518 0.66 16.12 24.93
N GLN A 519 -0.43 16.87 24.78
CA GLN A 519 -1.76 16.40 25.14
C GLN A 519 -2.19 15.19 24.30
N ARG A 520 -2.04 15.25 22.97
CA ARG A 520 -2.38 14.13 22.07
C ARG A 520 -1.58 12.87 22.39
N LEU A 521 -0.31 13.03 22.76
CA LEU A 521 0.56 11.91 23.15
C LEU A 521 0.16 11.30 24.50
N GLN A 522 -0.20 12.12 25.49
CA GLN A 522 -0.73 11.65 26.77
C GLN A 522 -2.05 10.89 26.57
N ASP A 523 -2.97 11.42 25.77
CA ASP A 523 -4.23 10.74 25.44
C ASP A 523 -3.98 9.40 24.74
N PHE A 524 -3.07 9.37 23.76
CA PHE A 524 -2.67 8.15 23.07
C PHE A 524 -2.16 7.09 24.05
N TYR A 525 -1.26 7.46 24.97
CA TYR A 525 -0.75 6.54 25.97
C TYR A 525 -1.82 6.09 26.97
N GLY A 526 -2.75 6.97 27.35
CA GLY A 526 -3.88 6.60 28.21
C GLY A 526 -4.86 5.62 27.56
N ILE A 527 -5.01 5.66 26.23
CA ILE A 527 -5.78 4.64 25.49
C ILE A 527 -4.96 3.36 25.30
N LEU A 528 -3.66 3.49 25.03
CA LEU A 528 -2.78 2.33 24.91
C LEU A 528 -2.75 1.50 26.20
N ASP A 529 -2.67 2.16 27.36
CA ASP A 529 -2.72 1.58 28.70
C ASP A 529 -3.94 0.68 28.91
N LYS A 530 -5.12 1.16 28.49
CA LYS A 530 -6.38 0.40 28.53
C LYS A 530 -6.36 -0.81 27.61
N ILE A 531 -5.83 -0.66 26.39
CA ILE A 531 -5.78 -1.74 25.40
C ILE A 531 -4.79 -2.82 25.80
N SER A 532 -3.63 -2.42 26.34
CA SER A 532 -2.56 -3.31 26.78
C SER A 532 -2.84 -3.95 28.13
N GLU A 533 -3.76 -3.39 28.92
CA GLU A 533 -4.03 -3.83 30.30
C GLU A 533 -2.74 -3.81 31.15
N THR A 534 -1.86 -2.84 30.86
CA THR A 534 -0.60 -2.60 31.59
C THR A 534 -0.69 -1.27 32.33
N ASN A 535 0.35 -0.92 33.10
CA ASN A 535 0.49 0.40 33.71
C ASN A 535 1.63 1.16 33.01
N ILE A 536 1.27 2.03 32.08
CA ILE A 536 2.18 2.84 31.27
C ILE A 536 2.60 4.07 32.07
N ASN A 537 3.87 4.11 32.46
CA ASN A 537 4.47 5.30 33.06
C ASN A 537 5.22 6.13 32.01
N THR A 538 4.59 7.21 31.54
CA THR A 538 5.16 8.11 30.53
C THR A 538 6.34 8.93 31.02
N ASN A 539 6.57 9.00 32.34
CA ASN A 539 7.71 9.70 32.94
C ASN A 539 8.98 8.84 32.98
N ASN A 540 8.86 7.53 32.76
CA ASN A 540 9.98 6.60 32.78
C ASN A 540 10.06 5.86 31.43
N LEU A 541 10.60 6.55 30.43
CA LEU A 541 10.81 5.96 29.11
C LEU A 541 11.78 4.79 29.19
N ARG A 542 11.47 3.75 28.42
CA ARG A 542 12.34 2.59 28.26
C ARG A 542 13.58 2.97 27.46
N THR A 543 14.61 2.15 27.58
CA THR A 543 15.74 2.11 26.64
C THR A 543 15.58 0.80 25.87
N VAL A 544 15.21 0.87 24.59
CA VAL A 544 14.88 -0.34 23.82
C VAL A 544 16.14 -1.14 23.51
N ASP A 545 17.23 -0.47 23.17
CA ASP A 545 18.52 -1.08 22.87
C ASP A 545 19.67 -0.07 23.05
N GLN A 546 20.91 -0.55 22.95
CA GLN A 546 22.09 0.30 22.89
C GLN A 546 22.14 1.10 21.58
N VAL A 547 22.39 2.39 21.72
CA VAL A 547 22.64 3.30 20.60
C VAL A 547 24.14 3.47 20.44
N SER A 548 24.61 3.53 19.19
CA SER A 548 26.01 3.80 18.86
C SER A 548 26.08 4.73 17.66
N GLN A 549 27.27 5.19 17.25
CA GLN A 549 27.41 6.06 16.09
C GLN A 549 26.72 5.52 14.82
N ASN A 550 26.82 4.20 14.60
CA ASN A 550 26.28 3.51 13.44
C ASN A 550 25.07 2.61 13.75
N GLN A 551 24.46 2.70 14.94
CA GLN A 551 23.28 1.91 15.30
C GLN A 551 22.27 2.74 16.09
N TRP A 552 20.99 2.60 15.75
CA TRP A 552 19.85 3.18 16.46
C TRP A 552 18.62 2.32 16.20
N ILE A 553 17.61 2.51 17.03
CA ILE A 553 16.29 1.87 16.88
C ILE A 553 15.25 2.95 16.59
N ASP A 554 14.32 2.65 15.70
CA ASP A 554 13.17 3.51 15.42
C ASP A 554 12.12 3.35 16.54
N ALA A 555 12.43 3.86 17.73
CA ALA A 555 11.55 3.89 18.90
C ALA A 555 11.58 5.28 19.55
N ALA A 556 10.42 5.77 20.00
CA ALA A 556 10.30 6.96 20.82
C ALA A 556 10.66 6.63 22.28
N ASP A 557 11.90 6.23 22.51
CA ASP A 557 12.43 5.76 23.79
C ASP A 557 13.30 6.85 24.46
N SER A 558 14.02 6.52 25.53
CA SER A 558 14.92 7.44 26.24
C SER A 558 16.04 8.05 25.36
N ASN A 559 16.28 7.47 24.18
CA ASN A 559 17.25 7.95 23.20
C ASN A 559 16.61 8.69 22.03
N CYS A 560 15.31 8.93 22.04
CA CYS A 560 14.63 9.72 21.02
C CYS A 560 14.36 11.14 21.52
N GLN A 561 14.47 12.11 20.61
CA GLN A 561 14.01 13.47 20.85
C GLN A 561 13.16 13.93 19.68
N ILE A 562 12.05 14.60 19.98
CA ILE A 562 11.17 15.21 18.97
C ILE A 562 11.10 16.71 19.25
N PHE A 563 11.20 17.49 18.18
CA PHE A 563 11.17 18.94 18.22
C PHE A 563 10.13 19.49 17.25
N VAL A 564 9.57 20.64 17.59
CA VAL A 564 8.96 21.55 16.64
C VAL A 564 9.89 22.73 16.42
N CYS A 565 10.11 23.11 15.16
CA CYS A 565 10.92 24.27 14.84
C CYS A 565 10.39 25.07 13.64
N ALA A 566 10.59 26.38 13.66
CA ALA A 566 10.25 27.27 12.55
C ALA A 566 11.47 28.07 12.09
N GLY A 567 11.60 28.27 10.78
CA GLY A 567 12.66 29.05 10.19
C GLY A 567 12.48 29.22 8.69
N ASN A 568 13.40 29.95 8.06
CA ASN A 568 13.29 30.27 6.65
C ASN A 568 13.75 29.11 5.76
N GLU A 569 13.09 28.96 4.61
CA GLU A 569 13.54 28.05 3.55
C GLU A 569 14.93 28.46 3.04
N GLN A 570 15.79 27.48 2.76
CA GLN A 570 17.09 27.71 2.16
C GLN A 570 17.35 26.74 1.01
N GLY A 571 17.61 27.29 -0.18
CA GLY A 571 18.01 26.51 -1.36
C GLY A 571 16.98 25.48 -1.81
N GLY A 572 15.68 25.80 -1.74
CA GLY A 572 14.61 24.89 -2.14
C GLY A 572 14.21 23.89 -1.05
N LYS A 573 14.67 24.05 0.20
CA LYS A 573 14.48 23.11 1.31
C LYS A 573 13.93 23.81 2.55
N PRO A 574 12.94 23.21 3.22
CA PRO A 574 12.48 23.67 4.54
C PRO A 574 13.63 23.76 5.56
N HIS A 575 13.55 24.70 6.50
CA HIS A 575 14.59 25.07 7.46
C HIS A 575 15.35 23.90 8.09
N ALA A 576 14.65 22.97 8.75
CA ALA A 576 15.28 21.80 9.39
C ALA A 576 15.98 20.88 8.39
N LEU A 577 15.41 20.75 7.18
CA LEU A 577 16.00 19.95 6.10
C LEU A 577 17.23 20.62 5.48
N ALA A 578 17.23 21.95 5.40
CA ALA A 578 18.39 22.71 4.98
C ALA A 578 19.56 22.51 5.96
N ILE A 579 19.30 22.59 7.26
CA ILE A 579 20.30 22.33 8.31
C ILE A 579 20.82 20.89 8.23
N LEU A 580 19.92 19.90 8.14
CA LEU A 580 20.29 18.49 8.00
C LEU A 580 21.22 18.24 6.79
N HIS A 581 21.02 18.98 5.71
CA HIS A 581 21.79 18.86 4.47
C HIS A 581 22.95 19.87 4.35
N SER A 582 23.23 20.63 5.40
CA SER A 582 24.29 21.65 5.40
C SER A 582 25.68 21.03 5.28
N ASP A 583 26.64 21.82 4.81
CA ASP A 583 28.01 21.35 4.64
C ASP A 583 28.69 21.00 5.97
N THR A 584 28.27 21.60 7.09
CA THR A 584 28.83 21.31 8.42
C THR A 584 28.56 19.87 8.88
N LEU A 585 27.44 19.29 8.45
CA LEU A 585 27.06 17.91 8.78
C LEU A 585 27.50 16.87 7.74
N LYS A 586 28.16 17.30 6.66
CA LYS A 586 28.72 16.39 5.66
C LYS A 586 30.07 15.83 6.13
N ILE A 587 30.32 14.57 5.82
CA ILE A 587 31.61 13.90 6.07
C ILE A 587 32.49 13.95 4.82
N THR A 588 33.81 13.80 5.01
CA THR A 588 34.74 13.68 3.89
C THR A 588 34.72 12.25 3.37
N GLY A 589 34.28 12.06 2.12
CA GLY A 589 34.25 10.78 1.43
C GLY A 589 35.65 10.31 1.00
N LYS A 590 35.73 9.08 0.47
CA LYS A 590 37.00 8.45 0.06
C LYS A 590 37.77 9.24 -1.00
N ASN A 591 37.06 10.04 -1.79
CA ASN A 591 37.61 10.83 -2.88
C ASN A 591 37.90 12.29 -2.44
N GLY A 592 37.89 12.58 -1.14
CA GLY A 592 38.07 13.93 -0.58
C GLY A 592 36.85 14.85 -0.73
N GLN A 593 35.78 14.41 -1.39
CA GLN A 593 34.55 15.20 -1.55
C GLN A 593 33.69 15.17 -0.29
N ARG A 594 32.95 16.26 -0.02
CA ARG A 594 31.98 16.31 1.09
C ARG A 594 30.70 15.57 0.70
N GLU A 595 30.39 14.52 1.45
CA GLU A 595 29.27 13.62 1.22
C GLU A 595 28.30 13.62 2.41
N TYR A 596 27.04 13.27 2.17
CA TYR A 596 26.07 13.10 3.25
C TYR A 596 26.49 11.94 4.16
N ASP A 597 26.41 12.13 5.47
CA ASP A 597 26.65 11.05 6.43
C ASP A 597 25.51 10.02 6.35
N GLY A 598 25.83 8.78 5.96
CA GLY A 598 24.86 7.68 5.88
C GLY A 598 24.25 7.27 7.22
N ASN A 599 24.87 7.63 8.35
CA ASN A 599 24.34 7.42 9.69
C ASN A 599 23.42 8.56 10.16
N LEU A 600 23.29 9.62 9.37
CA LEU A 600 22.41 10.76 9.65
C LEU A 600 21.33 10.92 8.56
N CYS A 601 21.73 10.88 7.29
CA CYS A 601 20.84 11.03 6.13
C CYS A 601 20.32 9.70 5.57
N GLY A 602 20.79 8.57 6.11
CA GLY A 602 20.53 7.24 5.55
C GLY A 602 21.39 6.95 4.32
N LYS A 603 21.42 5.68 3.89
CA LYS A 603 22.14 5.25 2.68
C LYS A 603 21.37 4.18 1.93
N VAL A 604 21.54 4.18 0.60
CA VAL A 604 20.95 3.17 -0.30
C VAL A 604 22.00 2.25 -0.93
N SER A 605 23.27 2.64 -0.91
CA SER A 605 24.40 1.89 -1.47
C SER A 605 25.17 1.18 -0.35
N GLY A 606 25.62 -0.06 -0.59
CA GLY A 606 26.39 -0.84 0.40
C GLY A 606 25.57 -1.23 1.64
N GLY A 607 24.32 -1.65 1.43
CA GLY A 607 23.35 -1.98 2.48
C GLY A 607 22.39 -0.81 2.76
N ALA A 608 21.10 -1.01 2.49
CA ALA A 608 20.09 0.01 2.70
C ALA A 608 19.92 0.30 4.21
N LYS A 609 20.10 1.55 4.59
CA LYS A 609 19.96 2.03 5.96
C LYS A 609 19.05 3.25 5.96
N PRO A 610 17.92 3.24 6.68
CA PRO A 610 17.07 4.42 6.78
C PRO A 610 17.82 5.58 7.44
N SER A 611 17.27 6.79 7.37
CA SER A 611 17.79 7.92 8.17
C SER A 611 17.20 7.86 9.58
N PRO A 612 17.96 8.08 10.66
CA PRO A 612 17.41 8.21 12.01
C PRO A 612 16.56 9.48 12.21
N VAL A 613 16.57 10.40 11.25
CA VAL A 613 15.83 11.66 11.32
C VAL A 613 14.57 11.54 10.47
N TRP A 614 13.43 11.95 11.00
CA TRP A 614 12.23 12.28 10.23
C TRP A 614 11.98 13.78 10.30
N ILE A 615 11.55 14.35 9.18
CA ILE A 615 11.14 15.75 9.10
C ILE A 615 9.78 15.78 8.42
N ALA A 616 8.80 16.36 9.08
CA ALA A 616 7.53 16.76 8.50
C ALA A 616 7.49 18.28 8.39
N ASP A 617 6.88 18.78 7.32
CA ASP A 617 6.69 20.21 7.09
C ASP A 617 5.19 20.50 7.11
N LEU A 618 4.79 21.34 8.07
CA LEU A 618 3.39 21.72 8.31
C LEU A 618 3.12 23.16 7.84
N GLY A 619 4.02 23.71 7.01
CA GLY A 619 3.93 25.06 6.45
C GLY A 619 4.49 26.12 7.39
N ASN A 620 3.88 26.33 8.55
CA ASN A 620 4.32 27.35 9.51
C ASN A 620 5.57 26.93 10.30
N TYR A 621 5.72 25.62 10.51
CA TYR A 621 6.79 25.00 11.28
C TYR A 621 6.95 23.55 10.86
N GLN A 622 7.99 22.92 11.39
CA GLN A 622 8.41 21.57 11.05
C GLN A 622 8.51 20.71 12.30
N ILE A 623 8.14 19.44 12.17
CA ILE A 623 8.31 18.44 13.22
C ILE A 623 9.52 17.57 12.87
N VAL A 624 10.47 17.49 13.80
CA VAL A 624 11.74 16.77 13.62
C VAL A 624 11.83 15.68 14.67
N THR A 625 11.74 14.42 14.25
CA THR A 625 11.97 13.24 15.11
C THR A 625 13.39 12.73 14.89
N VAL A 626 14.16 12.57 15.96
CA VAL A 626 15.54 12.08 15.91
C VAL A 626 15.70 10.85 16.80
N PHE A 627 15.84 9.68 16.18
CA PHE A 627 16.12 8.42 16.89
C PHE A 627 17.60 8.30 17.25
N GLY A 628 17.95 7.87 18.46
CA GLY A 628 19.36 7.80 18.89
C GLY A 628 20.00 9.19 19.05
N ALA A 629 19.20 10.18 19.42
CA ALA A 629 19.52 11.59 19.59
C ALA A 629 20.73 11.86 20.50
N ASN A 630 20.99 10.97 21.47
CA ASN A 630 22.01 11.16 22.51
C ASN A 630 23.45 10.94 22.00
N LEU A 631 23.64 10.51 20.76
CA LEU A 631 24.96 10.20 20.20
C LEU A 631 25.19 10.80 18.82
N ASN A 632 26.45 11.14 18.53
CA ASN A 632 26.89 11.58 17.21
C ASN A 632 26.66 10.50 16.14
N PRO A 633 26.31 10.87 14.89
CA PRO A 633 26.22 12.25 14.36
C PRO A 633 24.91 12.99 14.66
N ARG A 634 23.95 12.33 15.34
CA ARG A 634 22.59 12.86 15.54
C ARG A 634 22.54 13.94 16.61
N GLN A 635 23.32 13.79 17.66
CA GLN A 635 23.50 14.83 18.68
C GLN A 635 24.01 16.14 18.08
N GLU A 636 25.01 16.06 17.19
CA GLU A 636 25.52 17.22 16.45
C GLU A 636 24.46 17.87 15.55
N PHE A 637 23.63 17.08 14.85
CA PHE A 637 22.50 17.62 14.10
C PHE A 637 21.53 18.41 14.99
N ILE A 638 21.18 17.89 16.17
CA ILE A 638 20.30 18.57 17.13
C ILE A 638 20.94 19.88 17.61
N ARG A 639 22.24 19.86 17.90
CA ARG A 639 23.00 21.06 18.29
C ARG A 639 22.94 22.14 17.21
N GLN A 640 23.18 21.76 15.96
CA GLN A 640 23.09 22.65 14.80
C GLN A 640 21.67 23.17 14.59
N LEU A 641 20.65 22.30 14.73
CA LEU A 641 19.26 22.71 14.61
C LEU A 641 18.91 23.77 15.65
N ARG A 642 19.29 23.56 16.91
CA ARG A 642 19.05 24.50 18.00
C ARG A 642 19.82 25.81 17.81
N SER A 643 21.10 25.78 17.41
CA SER A 643 21.91 26.99 17.25
C SER A 643 21.48 27.86 16.08
N ASN A 644 20.88 27.26 15.05
CA ASN A 644 20.41 27.96 13.86
C ASN A 644 18.90 28.28 13.89
N THR A 645 18.23 28.04 15.02
CA THR A 645 16.80 28.36 15.20
C THR A 645 16.64 29.33 16.36
N SER A 646 15.81 30.36 16.21
CA SER A 646 15.59 31.30 17.31
C SER A 646 14.90 30.60 18.50
N PRO A 647 15.18 31.01 19.76
CA PRO A 647 14.62 30.34 20.94
C PRO A 647 13.09 30.27 20.96
N GLN A 648 12.40 31.31 20.48
CA GLN A 648 10.93 31.32 20.38
C GLN A 648 10.37 30.37 19.32
N ASN A 649 11.18 30.00 18.32
CA ASN A 649 10.82 29.14 17.20
C ASN A 649 11.37 27.72 17.35
N PHE A 650 11.84 27.32 18.53
CA PHE A 650 12.37 25.99 18.78
C PHE A 650 11.81 25.45 20.10
N ALA A 651 11.14 24.31 20.05
CA ALA A 651 10.69 23.64 21.26
C ALA A 651 10.86 22.13 21.16
N GLN A 652 11.37 21.52 22.23
CA GLN A 652 11.32 20.07 22.40
C GLN A 652 9.92 19.67 22.89
N ILE A 653 9.34 18.65 22.25
CA ILE A 653 8.00 18.14 22.53
C ILE A 653 8.02 16.69 23.02
N PHE A 654 9.14 15.99 22.84
CA PHE A 654 9.41 14.67 23.39
C PHE A 654 10.90 14.53 23.79
N PRO A 655 11.22 13.92 24.96
CA PRO A 655 10.32 13.43 26.02
C PRO A 655 9.39 14.52 26.58
N LEU A 656 8.29 14.09 27.22
CA LEU A 656 7.21 14.96 27.74
C LEU A 656 7.70 15.96 28.79
#